data_AF-A0A8J4Q4J1-F1
#
_entry.id   AF-A0A8J4Q4J1-F1
#
_cell.length_a   1.000
_cell.length_b   1.000
_cell.length_c   1.000
_cell.angle_alpha   90.00
_cell.angle_beta   90.00
_cell.angle_gamma   90.00
#
_symmetry.space_group_name_H-M   'P 1'
#
loop_
_entity.id
_entity.type
_entity.pdbx_description
1 polymer ?
#
loop_
_entity_poly.entity_id
_entity_poly.type
_entity_poly.pdbx_seq_one_letter_code
_entity_poly.pdbx_strand_id
1 'polypeptide(L)'
;MYHIYSSDIQPIAKGHSKKNDKNSEDQKKRFNSKVLVIVLIGILFHAVFTLSIFDIYFRSPLVHGMTPHPVHSQPPAKRLVLFVADGLRADKFYELENQTSRAPFLRDIVENKGSWGVSHTRVPTETRPGHVALIAGFYEDVSAVTKGWKSNPVEFDHLFNQTRYSWGYGSPDILPMFSDHVPHMTSESYPPDAEDYGADASKLDTWVFDKIEELFNNASRDPELDKRLRSDKIAIFLHLLGLDTNGHAYRPYSKEYYDNIGVVDRGIEKMCKLIEDFYGDQSTAYVFTADHGMSNRGSHGDGERANTETPLVAWGKGVRGPLSAQFQMDRIAKLRGKGKETLLANPETPENWKLSHLMRSDVSQADVAPLMTSLIGIPSPLNSVGVLPTDYLGTDAQYTTLALYSNTLQIYEMYVVKSTSKKATSLLFFSPFTKLVDAQQRLDHINQLIDTKQYDDAQILCLDMIQLCLEGLNYFQTYDRPFLMTIVSLGYFGWIITLGLYVINNYTLIGTNCHHLILTSTIPKFQTLSKLLIVGMSVVLYGFLLSNESPLLYYLYCTFVILFWGKTIPSNIVPLYIFLGNNLLGSIANSQPSVEQKRQSKKIIKNFVILVVSAIFVMELLVVAYFNRSVLSIIYIAIGIVSLFTIAKKQNILFKSLWMVSCLLMSIFPNLPIDYGNDTNLVCLGGVLVALLSFLALNALKSSSKNTNNINSSSSNSGTKKKSQTFIIALIVVLLLSTWIVYSTDKSLEKKIGLPFVNQIASWFILLSSMVVLGVYRGKGYYDHWTFLCIALSIPFLLLSISFEVLFFGCFILNLTLWMIFELKVDSHPKLVSNTISTLTSSSVASFSMSNITQQDIRRAIIYIFFCYVGFFGTGNIASISSFEISSTYRFSTIFSPFLMAILLLIKIFIPLLLVAVSFSLLNNSLNIPRPGSFLVVIALSDIMSLNFFFLVKDYGSWLEIGTSISHYGISNAFIILQLLLFTVSSLLVPTNLKSPASNK
;
A
#
# COMPACT_ATOMS: atom_id res chain seq x y z
N MET A 1 -2.23 -1.94 -35.49
CA MET A 1 -3.26 -2.01 -34.42
C MET A 1 -4.60 -2.64 -34.85
N TYR A 2 -5.04 -2.59 -36.12
CA TYR A 2 -6.33 -3.15 -36.56
C TYR A 2 -6.53 -4.68 -36.28
N HIS A 3 -5.44 -5.46 -36.19
CA HIS A 3 -5.49 -6.93 -36.07
C HIS A 3 -5.63 -7.50 -34.63
N ILE A 4 -5.66 -6.66 -33.60
CA ILE A 4 -6.05 -7.07 -32.23
C ILE A 4 -7.59 -7.22 -32.14
N TYR A 5 -8.32 -6.61 -33.09
CA TYR A 5 -9.72 -6.23 -32.92
C TYR A 5 -10.69 -6.86 -33.91
N SER A 6 -10.24 -7.67 -34.86
CA SER A 6 -11.07 -8.70 -35.46
C SER A 6 -10.51 -10.06 -35.04
N SER A 7 -11.39 -10.94 -34.59
CA SER A 7 -11.18 -12.35 -34.82
C SER A 7 -11.14 -12.52 -36.34
N ASP A 8 -9.97 -12.37 -36.97
CA ASP A 8 -9.72 -12.90 -38.31
C ASP A 8 -9.80 -14.43 -38.18
N ILE A 9 -11.03 -14.94 -38.08
CA ILE A 9 -11.36 -16.32 -38.36
C ILE A 9 -11.26 -16.42 -39.88
N GLN A 10 -10.03 -16.41 -40.41
CA GLN A 10 -9.84 -16.78 -41.80
C GLN A 10 -10.05 -18.30 -41.93
N PRO A 11 -10.70 -18.78 -42.99
CA PRO A 11 -10.98 -20.19 -43.16
C PRO A 11 -9.68 -20.99 -43.28
N ILE A 12 -9.68 -22.20 -42.73
CA ILE A 12 -8.87 -23.29 -43.28
C ILE A 12 -9.41 -23.55 -44.69
N ALA A 13 -8.91 -22.79 -45.67
CA ALA A 13 -9.25 -23.00 -47.07
C ALA A 13 -8.53 -24.28 -47.54
N LYS A 14 -9.33 -25.31 -47.87
CA LYS A 14 -8.88 -26.48 -48.59
C LYS A 14 -8.33 -26.05 -49.95
N GLY A 15 -7.07 -26.34 -50.22
CA GLY A 15 -6.43 -26.18 -51.53
C GLY A 15 -4.96 -26.59 -51.47
N HIS A 16 -4.64 -27.79 -51.96
CA HIS A 16 -3.29 -28.34 -51.99
C HIS A 16 -2.30 -27.46 -52.76
N SER A 17 -1.17 -27.09 -52.14
CA SER A 17 0.13 -26.83 -52.79
C SER A 17 1.21 -26.58 -51.72
N LYS A 18 2.46 -26.95 -52.00
CA LYS A 18 3.67 -27.00 -51.14
C LYS A 18 4.13 -25.67 -50.46
N LYS A 19 3.25 -24.68 -50.25
CA LYS A 19 3.54 -23.38 -49.58
C LYS A 19 3.35 -23.36 -48.04
N ASN A 20 3.14 -24.51 -47.40
CA ASN A 20 2.57 -24.58 -46.05
C ASN A 20 3.51 -24.31 -44.86
N ASP A 21 4.83 -24.45 -44.97
CA ASP A 21 5.70 -24.22 -43.81
C ASP A 21 5.82 -22.72 -43.45
N LYS A 22 5.96 -21.83 -44.46
CA LYS A 22 5.98 -20.37 -44.25
C LYS A 22 4.66 -19.82 -43.69
N ASN A 23 3.52 -20.32 -44.19
CA ASN A 23 2.19 -19.87 -43.70
C ASN A 23 1.93 -20.28 -42.24
N SER A 24 2.43 -21.44 -41.80
CA SER A 24 2.26 -21.87 -40.40
C SER A 24 3.12 -21.05 -39.43
N GLU A 25 4.35 -20.71 -39.83
CA GLU A 25 5.23 -19.84 -39.04
C GLU A 25 4.69 -18.41 -38.97
N ASP A 26 4.16 -17.88 -40.07
CA ASP A 26 3.57 -16.55 -40.11
C ASP A 26 2.29 -16.45 -39.26
N GLN A 27 1.46 -17.50 -39.22
CA GLN A 27 0.31 -17.57 -38.33
C GLN A 27 0.72 -17.63 -36.84
N LYS A 28 1.75 -18.41 -36.52
CA LYS A 28 2.30 -18.50 -35.15
C LYS A 28 2.95 -17.18 -34.70
N LYS A 29 3.68 -16.51 -35.59
CA LYS A 29 4.24 -15.16 -35.34
C LYS A 29 3.14 -14.13 -35.11
N ARG A 30 2.07 -14.14 -35.91
CA ARG A 30 0.91 -13.26 -35.73
C ARG A 30 0.17 -13.51 -34.41
N PHE A 31 -0.04 -14.77 -34.03
CA PHE A 31 -0.67 -15.12 -32.76
C PHE A 31 0.15 -14.66 -31.54
N ASN A 32 1.45 -14.94 -31.55
CA ASN A 32 2.36 -14.50 -30.49
C ASN A 32 2.42 -12.96 -30.39
N SER A 33 2.36 -12.26 -31.53
CA SER A 33 2.27 -10.80 -31.58
C SER A 33 0.98 -10.28 -30.92
N LYS A 34 -0.18 -10.94 -31.12
CA LYS A 34 -1.45 -10.52 -30.49
C LYS A 34 -1.42 -10.65 -28.96
N VAL A 35 -0.92 -11.78 -28.45
CA VAL A 35 -0.79 -11.99 -27.00
C VAL A 35 0.16 -10.96 -26.40
N LEU A 36 1.29 -10.69 -27.04
CA LEU A 36 2.24 -9.66 -26.59
C LEU A 36 1.58 -8.27 -26.48
N VAL A 37 0.74 -7.88 -27.44
CA VAL A 37 0.05 -6.58 -27.33
C VAL A 37 -0.95 -6.56 -26.17
N ILE A 38 -1.69 -7.65 -25.91
CA ILE A 38 -2.57 -7.73 -24.74
C ILE A 38 -1.76 -7.57 -23.46
N VAL A 39 -0.60 -8.24 -23.37
CA VAL A 39 0.31 -8.09 -22.22
C VAL A 39 0.78 -6.65 -22.05
N LEU A 40 1.21 -5.98 -23.12
CA LEU A 40 1.67 -4.59 -23.06
C LEU A 40 0.55 -3.62 -22.66
N ILE A 41 -0.66 -3.79 -23.21
CA ILE A 41 -1.85 -3.00 -22.82
C ILE A 41 -2.17 -3.26 -21.35
N GLY A 42 -2.11 -4.52 -20.91
CA GLY A 42 -2.30 -4.88 -19.50
C GLY A 42 -1.29 -4.19 -18.59
N ILE A 43 0.01 -4.26 -18.88
CA ILE A 43 1.04 -3.58 -18.08
C ILE A 43 0.77 -2.07 -18.00
N LEU A 44 0.49 -1.43 -19.14
CA LEU A 44 0.22 0.00 -19.17
C LEU A 44 -1.07 0.36 -18.40
N PHE A 45 -2.13 -0.43 -18.58
CA PHE A 45 -3.40 -0.24 -17.88
C PHE A 45 -3.23 -0.26 -16.37
N HIS A 46 -2.61 -1.32 -15.82
CA HIS A 46 -2.41 -1.44 -14.37
C HIS A 46 -1.44 -0.39 -13.83
N ALA A 47 -0.37 -0.05 -14.56
CA ALA A 47 0.55 1.00 -14.15
C ALA A 47 -0.17 2.36 -14.04
N VAL A 48 -1.00 2.71 -15.03
CA VAL A 48 -1.80 3.94 -15.03
C VAL A 48 -2.87 3.90 -13.94
N PHE A 49 -3.62 2.81 -13.82
CA PHE A 49 -4.73 2.70 -12.88
C PHE A 49 -4.26 2.59 -11.42
N THR A 50 -3.03 2.12 -11.18
CA THR A 50 -2.40 2.20 -9.85
C THR A 50 -2.25 3.65 -9.39
N LEU A 51 -2.00 4.60 -10.32
CA LEU A 51 -1.88 6.02 -9.98
C LEU A 51 -3.22 6.70 -9.69
N SER A 52 -4.35 6.10 -10.13
CA SER A 52 -5.68 6.72 -9.99
C SER A 52 -6.09 7.02 -8.57
N ILE A 53 -5.62 6.23 -7.59
CA ILE A 53 -5.95 6.48 -6.19
C ILE A 53 -5.39 7.82 -5.69
N PHE A 54 -4.27 8.31 -6.23
CA PHE A 54 -3.74 9.61 -5.86
C PHE A 54 -4.65 10.75 -6.35
N ASP A 55 -5.17 10.67 -7.57
CA ASP A 55 -6.09 11.68 -8.10
C ASP A 55 -7.48 11.67 -7.42
N ILE A 56 -7.87 10.53 -6.86
CA ILE A 56 -9.18 10.28 -6.26
C ILE A 56 -9.20 10.59 -4.76
N TYR A 57 -8.13 10.17 -4.07
CA TYR A 57 -8.04 10.15 -2.61
C TYR A 57 -7.03 11.16 -2.06
N PHE A 58 -5.97 11.48 -2.80
CA PHE A 58 -4.81 12.21 -2.28
C PHE A 58 -4.53 13.50 -3.06
N ARG A 59 -5.40 14.50 -2.85
CA ARG A 59 -5.27 15.83 -3.47
C ARG A 59 -4.77 16.85 -2.47
N SER A 60 -3.89 17.72 -2.94
CA SER A 60 -3.37 18.84 -2.15
C SER A 60 -4.51 19.63 -1.49
N PRO A 61 -4.43 19.88 -0.18
CA PRO A 61 -5.38 20.72 0.52
C PRO A 61 -5.14 22.22 0.23
N LEU A 62 -3.95 22.57 -0.27
CA LEU A 62 -3.52 23.96 -0.41
C LEU A 62 -4.35 24.73 -1.43
N VAL A 63 -4.78 25.91 -1.00
CA VAL A 63 -5.43 26.94 -1.78
C VAL A 63 -4.49 28.14 -1.82
N HIS A 64 -4.47 28.88 -2.92
CA HIS A 64 -3.66 30.08 -3.09
C HIS A 64 -4.52 31.28 -3.47
N GLY A 65 -4.05 32.50 -3.16
CA GLY A 65 -4.75 33.74 -3.47
C GLY A 65 -5.73 34.22 -2.40
N MET A 66 -5.59 33.73 -1.16
CA MET A 66 -6.38 34.20 -0.01
C MET A 66 -5.78 35.47 0.62
N THR A 67 -6.63 36.26 1.28
CA THR A 67 -6.20 37.41 2.08
C THR A 67 -6.08 37.00 3.57
N PRO A 68 -5.01 37.41 4.28
CA PRO A 68 -4.87 37.13 5.70
C PRO A 68 -5.80 38.00 6.56
N HIS A 69 -6.43 37.40 7.58
CA HIS A 69 -7.33 38.12 8.50
C HIS A 69 -6.69 38.30 9.89
N PRO A 70 -6.24 39.52 10.28
CA PRO A 70 -5.65 39.77 11.60
C PRO A 70 -6.71 39.89 12.70
N VAL A 71 -6.28 39.69 13.95
CA VAL A 71 -7.10 40.03 15.13
C VAL A 71 -7.07 41.54 15.33
N HIS A 72 -8.23 42.20 15.25
CA HIS A 72 -8.36 43.65 15.44
C HIS A 72 -8.42 44.04 16.93
N SER A 73 -7.43 43.63 17.71
CA SER A 73 -7.26 43.97 19.12
C SER A 73 -5.78 43.92 19.52
N GLN A 74 -5.44 44.46 20.68
CA GLN A 74 -4.08 44.34 21.22
C GLN A 74 -3.79 42.88 21.59
N PRO A 75 -2.67 42.29 21.12
CA PRO A 75 -2.34 40.91 21.45
C PRO A 75 -2.03 40.76 22.94
N PRO A 76 -2.30 39.59 23.54
CA PRO A 76 -2.03 39.39 24.95
C PRO A 76 -0.53 39.32 25.24
N ALA A 77 0.26 38.68 24.37
CA ALA A 77 1.71 38.58 24.48
C ALA A 77 2.44 39.35 23.37
N LYS A 78 3.67 39.78 23.66
CA LYS A 78 4.57 40.38 22.66
C LYS A 78 5.38 39.34 21.90
N ARG A 79 5.62 38.19 22.52
CA ARG A 79 6.51 37.15 22.01
C ARG A 79 6.03 35.76 22.35
N LEU A 80 6.32 34.82 21.46
CA LEU A 80 6.00 33.40 21.59
C LEU A 80 7.29 32.57 21.59
N VAL A 81 7.36 31.56 22.45
CA VAL A 81 8.41 30.55 22.44
C VAL A 81 7.76 29.19 22.22
N LEU A 82 8.14 28.51 21.15
CA LEU A 82 7.66 27.19 20.78
C LEU A 82 8.78 26.16 21.02
N PHE A 83 8.50 25.19 21.89
CA PHE A 83 9.33 24.02 22.11
C PHE A 83 8.64 22.79 21.51
N VAL A 84 9.33 22.10 20.60
CA VAL A 84 8.86 20.82 20.03
C VAL A 84 9.87 19.73 20.37
N ALA A 85 9.47 18.81 21.25
CA ALA A 85 10.25 17.65 21.67
C ALA A 85 9.91 16.45 20.78
N ASP A 86 10.69 16.26 19.71
CA ASP A 86 10.43 15.27 18.67
C ASP A 86 10.28 13.85 19.24
N GLY A 87 9.25 13.12 18.81
CA GLY A 87 8.99 11.74 19.22
C GLY A 87 8.54 11.56 20.68
N LEU A 88 8.19 12.63 21.41
CA LEU A 88 7.74 12.54 22.81
C LEU A 88 6.30 12.03 22.94
N ARG A 89 6.15 10.87 23.58
CA ARG A 89 4.83 10.30 23.89
C ARG A 89 4.14 11.01 25.05
N ALA A 90 2.85 11.30 24.91
CA ALA A 90 2.05 11.90 25.99
C ALA A 90 2.02 11.02 27.26
N ASP A 91 1.91 9.70 27.12
CA ASP A 91 1.84 8.80 28.27
C ASP A 91 3.13 8.80 29.11
N LYS A 92 4.30 8.83 28.46
CA LYS A 92 5.62 8.86 29.11
C LYS A 92 5.96 10.20 29.74
N PHE A 93 5.42 11.27 29.17
CA PHE A 93 5.52 12.62 29.72
C PHE A 93 4.67 12.81 30.98
N TYR A 94 3.40 12.37 30.97
CA TYR A 94 2.46 12.63 32.07
C TYR A 94 2.45 11.58 33.18
N GLU A 95 2.89 10.33 32.92
CA GLU A 95 2.90 9.28 33.95
C GLU A 95 3.84 9.62 35.11
N LEU A 96 3.40 9.32 36.34
CA LEU A 96 4.28 9.36 37.51
C LEU A 96 4.94 7.99 37.73
N GLU A 97 6.26 8.00 37.91
CA GLU A 97 7.03 6.84 38.32
C GLU A 97 7.36 6.97 39.81
N ASN A 98 6.89 6.05 40.64
CA ASN A 98 7.06 6.10 42.10
C ASN A 98 6.65 7.46 42.73
N GLN A 99 5.55 8.06 42.25
CA GLN A 99 5.05 9.39 42.63
C GLN A 99 5.94 10.57 42.21
N THR A 100 6.91 10.35 41.31
CA THR A 100 7.78 11.39 40.77
C THR A 100 7.53 11.58 39.27
N SER A 101 7.49 12.84 38.83
CA SER A 101 7.41 13.18 37.41
C SER A 101 8.81 13.14 36.79
N ARG A 102 8.91 12.67 35.55
CA ARG A 102 10.16 12.77 34.75
C ARG A 102 10.43 14.19 34.26
N ALA A 103 9.39 15.01 34.18
CA ALA A 103 9.44 16.41 33.82
C ALA A 103 8.85 17.26 34.98
N PRO A 104 9.56 17.41 36.11
CA PRO A 104 9.05 18.11 37.29
C PRO A 104 8.73 19.59 37.04
N PHE A 105 9.50 20.31 36.23
CA PHE A 105 9.23 21.73 35.93
C PHE A 105 7.95 21.89 35.11
N LEU A 106 7.81 21.13 34.02
CA LEU A 106 6.59 21.17 33.20
C LEU A 106 5.38 20.60 33.96
N ARG A 107 5.58 19.66 34.87
CA ARG A 107 4.53 19.19 35.78
C ARG A 107 4.04 20.30 36.70
N ASP A 108 4.94 21.09 37.30
CA ASP A 108 4.58 22.27 38.09
C ASP A 108 3.78 23.28 37.24
N ILE A 109 4.17 23.49 35.99
CA ILE A 109 3.42 24.36 35.08
C ILE A 109 1.99 23.83 34.89
N VAL A 110 1.83 22.55 34.58
CA VAL A 110 0.52 21.90 34.40
C VAL A 110 -0.37 22.07 35.64
N GLU A 111 0.19 21.89 36.83
CA GLU A 111 -0.58 21.89 38.08
C GLU A 111 -0.87 23.31 38.60
N ASN A 112 0.01 24.29 38.33
CA ASN A 112 -0.02 25.57 39.03
C ASN A 112 -0.10 26.82 38.15
N LYS A 113 0.27 26.76 36.86
CA LYS A 113 0.49 27.97 36.04
C LYS A 113 -0.18 27.97 34.68
N GLY A 114 -0.26 26.83 34.01
CA GLY A 114 -0.61 26.71 32.60
C GLY A 114 -1.90 25.95 32.31
N SER A 115 -2.18 25.83 31.03
CA SER A 115 -3.21 24.95 30.47
C SER A 115 -2.55 23.76 29.79
N TRP A 116 -3.23 22.62 29.78
CA TRP A 116 -2.65 21.37 29.34
C TRP A 116 -3.67 20.44 28.67
N GLY A 117 -3.14 19.50 27.90
CA GLY A 117 -3.91 18.43 27.28
C GLY A 117 -3.06 17.54 26.39
N VAL A 118 -3.73 16.86 25.48
CA VAL A 118 -3.09 16.06 24.42
C VAL A 118 -3.36 16.72 23.07
N SER A 119 -2.29 16.89 22.31
CA SER A 119 -2.34 17.22 20.90
C SER A 119 -2.46 15.93 20.11
N HIS A 120 -3.55 15.79 19.35
CA HIS A 120 -3.82 14.63 18.52
C HIS A 120 -3.27 14.91 17.13
N THR A 121 -2.08 14.37 16.85
CA THR A 121 -1.53 14.42 15.50
C THR A 121 -2.31 13.51 14.57
N ARG A 122 -2.31 13.89 13.29
CA ARG A 122 -2.75 12.99 12.24
C ARG A 122 -1.53 12.38 11.63
N VAL A 123 -1.77 11.18 11.23
CA VAL A 123 -0.87 10.43 10.41
C VAL A 123 -0.52 11.17 9.09
N PRO A 124 0.72 11.02 8.55
CA PRO A 124 1.72 10.12 9.08
C PRO A 124 2.35 10.80 10.27
N THR A 125 2.54 10.02 11.33
CA THR A 125 3.18 10.46 12.56
C THR A 125 4.67 10.50 12.29
N GLU A 126 5.08 11.38 11.40
CA GLU A 126 6.44 11.60 10.93
C GLU A 126 6.78 13.06 11.20
N THR A 127 8.07 13.33 11.41
CA THR A 127 8.53 14.63 11.91
C THR A 127 8.02 15.80 11.08
N ARG A 128 8.20 15.75 9.76
CA ARG A 128 7.81 16.85 8.86
C ARG A 128 6.31 17.15 8.89
N PRO A 129 5.40 16.19 8.59
CA PRO A 129 3.95 16.44 8.64
C PRO A 129 3.46 16.96 9.99
N GLY A 130 4.03 16.45 11.10
CA GLY A 130 3.70 16.93 12.44
C GLY A 130 4.07 18.40 12.64
N HIS A 131 5.27 18.81 12.21
CA HIS A 131 5.70 20.20 12.24
C HIS A 131 4.86 21.12 11.33
N VAL A 132 4.48 20.66 10.14
CA VAL A 132 3.59 21.42 9.24
C VAL A 132 2.22 21.62 9.89
N ALA A 133 1.65 20.59 10.53
CA ALA A 133 0.40 20.72 11.26
C ALA A 133 0.51 21.72 12.42
N LEU A 134 1.58 21.63 13.23
CA LEU A 134 1.80 22.52 14.37
C LEU A 134 1.96 23.99 13.95
N ILE A 135 2.74 24.27 12.91
CA ILE A 135 3.24 25.62 12.58
C ILE A 135 2.42 26.27 11.46
N ALA A 136 1.90 25.49 10.51
CA ALA A 136 1.08 25.97 9.39
C ALA A 136 -0.41 25.62 9.53
N GLY A 137 -0.79 24.77 10.48
CA GLY A 137 -2.20 24.50 10.78
C GLY A 137 -2.92 23.62 9.76
N PHE A 138 -2.20 22.90 8.90
CA PHE A 138 -2.81 21.97 7.94
C PHE A 138 -2.09 20.61 7.91
N TYR A 139 -2.81 19.60 7.46
CA TYR A 139 -2.28 18.24 7.36
C TYR A 139 -1.77 18.00 5.95
N GLU A 140 -0.50 17.60 5.83
CA GLU A 140 0.06 17.24 4.53
C GLU A 140 -0.61 16.00 3.96
N ASP A 141 -0.88 16.03 2.65
CA ASP A 141 -1.45 14.92 1.93
C ASP A 141 -0.37 13.89 1.54
N VAL A 142 -0.77 12.61 1.39
CA VAL A 142 0.14 11.51 1.05
C VAL A 142 0.95 11.77 -0.23
N SER A 143 0.36 12.49 -1.18
CA SER A 143 1.01 12.83 -2.44
C SER A 143 2.16 13.85 -2.28
N ALA A 144 2.16 14.67 -1.22
CA ALA A 144 3.22 15.64 -0.95
C ALA A 144 4.48 14.99 -0.37
N VAL A 145 4.30 13.96 0.47
CA VAL A 145 5.39 13.17 1.06
C VAL A 145 6.06 12.28 0.00
N THR A 146 5.29 11.70 -0.92
CA THR A 146 5.82 10.83 -1.98
C THR A 146 6.58 11.56 -3.09
N LYS A 147 6.35 12.88 -3.28
CA LYS A 147 7.05 13.70 -4.28
C LYS A 147 8.38 14.29 -3.78
N GLY A 148 8.62 14.27 -2.47
CA GLY A 148 9.87 14.70 -1.87
C GLY A 148 9.88 14.39 -0.38
N TRP A 149 10.72 13.44 0.06
CA TRP A 149 10.78 13.03 1.47
C TRP A 149 11.46 14.08 2.35
N LYS A 150 12.48 14.78 1.82
CA LYS A 150 13.32 15.74 2.56
C LYS A 150 12.98 17.22 2.34
N SER A 151 12.15 17.55 1.35
CA SER A 151 11.81 18.94 1.01
C SER A 151 10.37 19.02 0.53
N ASN A 152 9.60 19.98 1.04
CA ASN A 152 8.27 20.24 0.51
C ASN A 152 8.40 20.90 -0.87
N PRO A 153 7.88 20.31 -1.96
CA PRO A 153 7.96 20.91 -3.27
C PRO A 153 7.03 22.11 -3.47
N VAL A 154 6.17 22.43 -2.49
CA VAL A 154 5.18 23.51 -2.57
C VAL A 154 5.36 24.46 -1.39
N GLU A 155 5.51 25.76 -1.67
CA GLU A 155 5.53 26.81 -0.65
C GLU A 155 4.14 26.97 0.00
N PHE A 156 4.13 27.15 1.32
CA PHE A 156 2.92 27.39 2.09
C PHE A 156 3.18 28.45 3.18
N ASP A 157 2.14 29.20 3.53
CA ASP A 157 2.18 30.17 4.62
C ASP A 157 2.13 29.45 5.98
N HIS A 158 2.88 29.97 6.95
CA HIS A 158 3.02 29.41 8.29
C HIS A 158 3.28 30.51 9.33
N LEU A 159 3.32 30.14 10.62
CA LEU A 159 3.50 31.07 11.75
C LEU A 159 4.56 32.16 11.48
N PHE A 160 5.78 31.74 11.14
CA PHE A 160 6.91 32.66 11.00
C PHE A 160 6.77 33.68 9.86
N ASN A 161 6.05 33.36 8.76
CA ASN A 161 5.79 34.34 7.69
C ASN A 161 5.11 35.61 8.22
N GLN A 162 4.26 35.46 9.24
CA GLN A 162 3.44 36.52 9.80
C GLN A 162 4.09 37.22 11.01
N THR A 163 5.24 36.71 11.48
CA THR A 163 6.01 37.34 12.57
C THR A 163 6.77 38.57 12.10
N ARG A 164 7.13 39.46 13.03
CA ARG A 164 8.04 40.58 12.72
C ARG A 164 9.49 40.12 12.61
N TYR A 165 9.92 39.26 13.54
CA TYR A 165 11.21 38.60 13.57
C TYR A 165 11.04 37.21 14.19
N SER A 166 11.83 36.25 13.73
CA SER A 166 11.86 34.93 14.35
C SER A 166 13.25 34.31 14.36
N TRP A 167 13.45 33.38 15.31
CA TRP A 167 14.68 32.61 15.48
C TRP A 167 14.36 31.13 15.60
N GLY A 168 15.11 30.27 14.91
CA GLY A 168 14.92 28.82 14.93
C GLY A 168 16.22 28.06 15.17
N TYR A 169 16.20 27.07 16.07
CA TYR A 169 17.36 26.23 16.39
C TYR A 169 16.98 24.75 16.48
N GLY A 170 17.76 23.85 15.87
CA GLY A 170 17.52 22.40 15.88
C GLY A 170 17.95 21.68 14.59
N SER A 171 17.23 20.61 14.22
CA SER A 171 17.61 19.72 13.10
C SER A 171 17.71 20.41 11.73
N PRO A 172 18.73 20.05 10.91
CA PRO A 172 18.86 20.48 9.52
C PRO A 172 17.76 19.94 8.59
N ASP A 173 17.00 18.92 9.00
CA ASP A 173 15.90 18.36 8.18
C ASP A 173 14.57 19.13 8.37
N ILE A 174 14.45 20.01 9.39
CA ILE A 174 13.19 20.71 9.71
C ILE A 174 13.28 22.22 9.52
N LEU A 175 14.33 22.87 10.02
CA LEU A 175 14.41 24.33 9.97
C LEU A 175 14.35 24.93 8.55
N PRO A 176 15.07 24.38 7.55
CA PRO A 176 15.07 24.97 6.20
C PRO A 176 13.68 25.11 5.58
N MET A 177 12.77 24.17 5.89
CA MET A 177 11.38 24.19 5.41
C MET A 177 10.62 25.46 5.85
N PHE A 178 10.99 26.05 6.98
CA PHE A 178 10.34 27.24 7.54
C PHE A 178 11.18 28.52 7.39
N SER A 179 12.50 28.42 7.19
CA SER A 179 13.39 29.58 7.14
C SER A 179 13.79 30.02 5.74
N ASP A 180 13.94 29.09 4.77
CA ASP A 180 14.60 29.39 3.49
C ASP A 180 13.91 30.51 2.68
N HIS A 181 12.60 30.65 2.85
CA HIS A 181 11.77 31.63 2.15
C HIS A 181 11.20 32.71 3.09
N VAL A 182 11.77 32.86 4.30
CA VAL A 182 11.33 33.82 5.32
C VAL A 182 12.50 34.74 5.73
N PRO A 183 12.68 35.90 5.06
CA PRO A 183 13.86 36.76 5.24
C PRO A 183 14.07 37.29 6.67
N HIS A 184 13.00 37.35 7.46
CA HIS A 184 13.00 37.80 8.85
C HIS A 184 13.07 36.64 9.87
N MET A 185 13.32 35.41 9.42
CA MET A 185 13.63 34.26 10.27
C MET A 185 15.12 33.96 10.20
N THR A 186 15.80 33.97 11.34
CA THR A 186 17.20 33.49 11.44
C THR A 186 17.17 32.06 11.96
N SER A 187 17.85 31.13 11.28
CA SER A 187 17.92 29.72 11.69
C SER A 187 19.36 29.22 11.74
N GLU A 188 19.65 28.37 12.74
CA GLU A 188 20.91 27.63 12.83
C GLU A 188 20.62 26.16 13.17
N SER A 189 21.29 25.26 12.46
CA SER A 189 21.22 23.82 12.72
C SER A 189 22.58 23.24 13.09
N TYR A 190 22.57 22.16 13.86
CA TYR A 190 23.77 21.35 14.07
C TYR A 190 24.14 20.59 12.78
N PRO A 191 25.41 20.17 12.62
CA PRO A 191 25.85 19.39 11.47
C PRO A 191 25.07 18.06 11.31
N PRO A 192 24.71 17.63 10.09
CA PRO A 192 23.94 16.39 9.89
C PRO A 192 24.62 15.12 10.43
N ASP A 193 25.95 15.09 10.53
CA ASP A 193 26.73 13.98 11.11
C ASP A 193 26.63 13.89 12.64
N ALA A 194 26.04 14.90 13.31
CA ALA A 194 25.74 14.85 14.73
C ALA A 194 24.55 13.91 15.06
N GLU A 195 23.70 13.57 14.08
CA GLU A 195 22.57 12.64 14.22
C GLU A 195 23.04 11.16 14.18
N ASP A 196 23.93 10.78 15.10
CA ASP A 196 24.46 9.42 15.24
C ASP A 196 23.66 8.59 16.25
N TYR A 197 22.87 7.61 15.77
CA TYR A 197 22.08 6.69 16.58
C TYR A 197 22.88 5.81 17.55
N GLY A 198 24.22 5.76 17.42
CA GLY A 198 25.11 5.07 18.36
C GLY A 198 25.65 5.95 19.49
N ALA A 199 25.42 7.26 19.45
CA ALA A 199 25.92 8.25 20.41
C ALA A 199 24.84 8.71 21.41
N ASP A 200 25.23 9.54 22.37
CA ASP A 200 24.30 10.18 23.32
C ASP A 200 23.51 11.30 22.63
N ALA A 201 22.25 11.02 22.28
CA ALA A 201 21.39 11.92 21.53
C ALA A 201 20.94 13.16 22.30
N SER A 202 21.04 13.17 23.63
CA SER A 202 20.64 14.32 24.46
C SER A 202 21.48 15.58 24.16
N LYS A 203 22.65 15.40 23.56
CA LYS A 203 23.54 16.49 23.11
C LYS A 203 22.91 17.39 22.04
N LEU A 204 22.02 16.84 21.22
CA LEU A 204 21.29 17.59 20.21
C LEU A 204 20.38 18.63 20.88
N ASP A 205 19.69 18.24 21.95
CA ASP A 205 18.82 19.13 22.72
C ASP A 205 19.63 20.19 23.47
N THR A 206 20.74 19.81 24.10
CA THR A 206 21.61 20.77 24.81
C THR A 206 22.23 21.79 23.87
N TRP A 207 22.59 21.40 22.64
CA TRP A 207 23.09 22.32 21.63
C TRP A 207 22.08 23.43 21.32
N VAL A 208 20.80 23.07 21.23
CA VAL A 208 19.71 24.04 21.00
C VAL A 208 19.59 25.02 22.17
N PHE A 209 19.69 24.54 23.41
CA PHE A 209 19.67 25.41 24.59
C PHE A 209 20.91 26.33 24.65
N ASP A 210 22.09 25.82 24.33
CA ASP A 210 23.33 26.62 24.26
C ASP A 210 23.21 27.76 23.24
N LYS A 211 22.51 27.54 22.12
CA LYS A 211 22.24 28.57 21.11
C LYS A 211 21.31 29.67 21.57
N ILE A 212 20.35 29.37 22.44
CA ILE A 212 19.52 30.41 23.06
C ILE A 212 20.34 31.25 24.04
N GLU A 213 21.24 30.62 24.81
CA GLU A 213 22.18 31.36 25.66
C GLU A 213 23.09 32.26 24.82
N GLU A 214 23.61 31.76 23.71
CA GLU A 214 24.39 32.55 22.75
C GLU A 214 23.58 33.73 22.18
N LEU A 215 22.33 33.51 21.78
CA LEU A 215 21.44 34.54 21.22
C LEU A 215 21.29 35.73 22.19
N PHE A 216 20.94 35.48 23.45
CA PHE A 216 20.73 36.56 24.43
C PHE A 216 22.06 37.19 24.89
N ASN A 217 23.15 36.42 24.96
CA ASN A 217 24.48 36.96 25.21
C ASN A 217 24.93 37.89 24.07
N ASN A 218 24.68 37.51 22.82
CA ASN A 218 24.99 38.33 21.66
C ASN A 218 24.13 39.59 21.62
N ALA A 219 22.84 39.50 21.98
CA ALA A 219 21.96 40.66 22.10
C ALA A 219 22.51 41.70 23.10
N SER A 220 23.16 41.28 24.18
CA SER A 220 23.80 42.22 25.12
C SER A 220 24.98 43.03 24.52
N ARG A 221 25.49 42.60 23.36
CA ARG A 221 26.66 43.19 22.67
C ARG A 221 26.31 43.80 21.30
N ASP A 222 25.18 43.41 20.72
CA ASP A 222 24.66 43.89 19.43
C ASP A 222 23.35 44.68 19.65
N PRO A 223 23.40 46.02 19.60
CA PRO A 223 22.23 46.87 19.80
C PRO A 223 21.09 46.64 18.79
N GLU A 224 21.41 46.22 17.57
CA GLU A 224 20.39 45.96 16.55
C GLU A 224 19.67 44.64 16.84
N LEU A 225 20.40 43.62 17.28
CA LEU A 225 19.81 42.35 17.74
C LEU A 225 18.93 42.55 18.98
N ASP A 226 19.39 43.30 20.00
CA ASP A 226 18.57 43.62 21.18
C ASP A 226 17.28 44.33 20.81
N LYS A 227 17.35 45.32 19.90
CA LYS A 227 16.17 46.04 19.40
C LYS A 227 15.18 45.11 18.70
N ARG A 228 15.67 44.17 17.86
CA ARG A 228 14.81 43.17 17.20
C ARG A 228 14.16 42.24 18.22
N LEU A 229 14.92 41.73 19.19
CA LEU A 229 14.43 40.85 20.24
C LEU A 229 13.40 41.54 21.15
N ARG A 230 13.50 42.86 21.36
CA ARG A 230 12.56 43.65 22.16
C ARG A 230 11.34 44.16 21.37
N SER A 231 11.23 43.81 20.09
CA SER A 231 10.06 44.14 19.27
C SER A 231 8.84 43.28 19.64
N ASP A 232 7.66 43.66 19.14
CA ASP A 232 6.44 42.87 19.24
C ASP A 232 6.34 41.83 18.10
N LYS A 233 5.45 40.85 18.29
CA LYS A 233 5.10 39.82 17.29
C LYS A 233 6.29 38.97 16.86
N ILE A 234 7.17 38.65 17.81
CA ILE A 234 8.32 37.78 17.55
C ILE A 234 8.04 36.33 17.98
N ALA A 235 8.72 35.37 17.35
CA ALA A 235 8.66 33.96 17.72
C ALA A 235 10.05 33.33 17.82
N ILE A 236 10.26 32.48 18.82
CA ILE A 236 11.47 31.66 18.96
C ILE A 236 11.06 30.19 18.90
N PHE A 237 11.68 29.42 18.01
CA PHE A 237 11.38 28.00 17.77
C PHE A 237 12.59 27.13 18.13
N LEU A 238 12.36 26.17 19.02
CA LEU A 238 13.34 25.21 19.47
C LEU A 238 12.85 23.81 19.11
N HIS A 239 13.56 23.17 18.19
CA HIS A 239 13.32 21.79 17.77
C HIS A 239 14.31 20.85 18.47
N LEU A 240 13.79 19.96 19.31
CA LEU A 240 14.56 19.10 20.23
C LEU A 240 14.45 17.63 19.77
N LEU A 241 15.48 17.12 19.06
CA LEU A 241 15.48 15.81 18.39
C LEU A 241 15.88 14.62 19.28
N GLY A 242 16.44 14.87 20.47
CA GLY A 242 17.09 13.83 21.28
C GLY A 242 16.17 12.67 21.69
N LEU A 243 14.88 12.96 21.91
CA LEU A 243 13.88 11.96 22.30
C LEU A 243 13.53 10.99 21.16
N ASP A 244 13.28 11.48 19.95
CA ASP A 244 13.02 10.62 18.79
C ASP A 244 14.21 9.69 18.50
N THR A 245 15.43 10.24 18.49
CA THR A 245 16.67 9.49 18.26
C THR A 245 16.83 8.36 19.29
N ASN A 246 16.61 8.66 20.58
CA ASN A 246 16.64 7.65 21.64
C ASN A 246 15.48 6.65 21.55
N GLY A 247 14.31 7.07 21.08
CA GLY A 247 13.15 6.23 20.83
C GLY A 247 13.43 5.16 19.76
N HIS A 248 14.03 5.55 18.63
CA HIS A 248 14.48 4.62 17.58
C HIS A 248 15.59 3.68 18.04
N ALA A 249 16.60 4.21 18.72
CA ALA A 249 17.78 3.44 19.13
C ALA A 249 17.50 2.47 20.29
N TYR A 250 16.80 2.94 21.32
CA TYR A 250 16.67 2.24 22.61
C TYR A 250 15.23 1.88 23.00
N ARG A 251 14.21 2.33 22.24
CA ARG A 251 12.77 2.15 22.52
C ARG A 251 12.24 3.13 23.59
N PRO A 252 10.94 3.50 23.56
CA PRO A 252 10.36 4.53 24.45
C PRO A 252 10.14 4.09 25.91
N TYR A 253 10.64 2.92 26.30
CA TYR A 253 10.66 2.44 27.69
C TYR A 253 12.08 2.24 28.22
N SER A 254 13.07 2.71 27.48
CA SER A 254 14.48 2.70 27.90
C SER A 254 14.77 3.77 28.93
N LYS A 255 15.85 3.54 29.68
CA LYS A 255 16.37 4.54 30.63
C LYS A 255 16.86 5.78 29.89
N GLU A 256 17.47 5.59 28.73
CA GLU A 256 17.99 6.64 27.85
C GLU A 256 16.86 7.60 27.43
N TYR A 257 15.73 7.08 26.97
CA TYR A 257 14.56 7.89 26.62
C TYR A 257 14.00 8.63 27.84
N TYR A 258 13.88 7.96 29.00
CA TYR A 258 13.37 8.58 30.23
C TYR A 258 14.29 9.67 30.80
N ASP A 259 15.60 9.45 30.81
CA ASP A 259 16.57 10.44 31.26
C ASP A 259 16.56 11.67 30.35
N ASN A 260 16.37 11.47 29.03
CA ASN A 260 16.28 12.56 28.07
C ASN A 260 15.04 13.44 28.30
N ILE A 261 13.90 12.89 28.74
CA ILE A 261 12.74 13.71 29.16
C ILE A 261 13.16 14.68 30.27
N GLY A 262 13.93 14.19 31.24
CA GLY A 262 14.45 15.03 32.32
C GLY A 262 15.50 16.06 31.86
N VAL A 263 16.29 15.77 30.82
CA VAL A 263 17.20 16.74 30.20
C VAL A 263 16.41 17.88 29.55
N VAL A 264 15.40 17.55 28.76
CA VAL A 264 14.53 18.52 28.10
C VAL A 264 13.82 19.41 29.13
N ASP A 265 13.25 18.82 30.19
CA ASP A 265 12.56 19.57 31.25
C ASP A 265 13.47 20.61 31.93
N ARG A 266 14.68 20.20 32.36
CA ARG A 266 15.66 21.12 32.97
C ARG A 266 16.17 22.19 32.00
N GLY A 267 16.34 21.82 30.73
CA GLY A 267 16.72 22.75 29.68
C GLY A 267 15.66 23.84 29.51
N ILE A 268 14.39 23.45 29.40
CA ILE A 268 13.26 24.39 29.29
C ILE A 268 13.15 25.29 30.53
N GLU A 269 13.31 24.74 31.74
CA GLU A 269 13.33 25.55 32.98
C GLU A 269 14.40 26.65 32.91
N LYS A 270 15.63 26.29 32.50
CA LYS A 270 16.74 27.24 32.33
C LYS A 270 16.41 28.30 31.27
N MET A 271 15.85 27.90 30.13
CA MET A 271 15.49 28.81 29.04
C MET A 271 14.39 29.79 29.45
N CYS A 272 13.33 29.32 30.10
CA CYS A 272 12.28 30.19 30.61
C CYS A 272 12.85 31.25 31.56
N LYS A 273 13.73 30.85 32.49
CA LYS A 273 14.38 31.79 33.40
C LYS A 273 15.21 32.83 32.66
N LEU A 274 16.05 32.39 31.71
CA LEU A 274 16.88 33.30 30.90
C LEU A 274 16.05 34.32 30.11
N ILE A 275 14.95 33.85 29.50
CA ILE A 275 14.06 34.69 28.70
C ILE A 275 13.33 35.72 29.59
N GLU A 276 12.77 35.28 30.72
CA GLU A 276 12.09 36.19 31.65
C GLU A 276 13.07 37.21 32.26
N ASP A 277 14.30 36.80 32.61
CA ASP A 277 15.33 37.69 33.14
C ASP A 277 15.79 38.73 32.10
N PHE A 278 15.91 38.36 30.82
CA PHE A 278 16.32 39.27 29.74
C PHE A 278 15.28 40.36 29.43
N TYR A 279 13.99 39.98 29.43
CA TYR A 279 12.90 40.88 29.06
C TYR A 279 12.34 41.67 30.23
N GLY A 280 12.16 41.04 31.39
CA GLY A 280 11.66 41.68 32.62
C GLY A 280 10.24 42.26 32.52
N ASP A 281 9.46 41.92 31.50
CA ASP A 281 8.13 42.52 31.23
C ASP A 281 6.95 41.52 31.29
N GLN A 282 7.23 40.25 31.62
CA GLN A 282 6.24 39.17 31.72
C GLN A 282 5.27 39.09 30.52
N SER A 283 5.75 39.44 29.32
CA SER A 283 4.95 39.53 28.10
C SER A 283 5.25 38.40 27.11
N THR A 284 5.72 37.26 27.62
CA THR A 284 6.04 36.05 26.84
C THR A 284 4.96 34.99 27.01
N ALA A 285 4.57 34.36 25.91
CA ALA A 285 3.78 33.14 25.90
C ALA A 285 4.66 31.95 25.50
N TYR A 286 4.41 30.79 26.09
CA TYR A 286 5.17 29.56 25.86
C TYR A 286 4.22 28.43 25.45
N VAL A 287 4.65 27.64 24.47
CA VAL A 287 3.96 26.43 24.02
C VAL A 287 4.98 25.29 23.94
N PHE A 288 4.70 24.20 24.65
CA PHE A 288 5.47 22.96 24.62
C PHE A 288 4.60 21.83 24.08
N THR A 289 5.13 21.11 23.08
CA THR A 289 4.44 19.96 22.48
C THR A 289 5.43 18.98 21.85
N ALA A 290 4.92 17.92 21.24
CA ALA A 290 5.63 17.14 20.24
C ALA A 290 4.86 17.06 18.92
N ASP A 291 5.59 16.71 17.87
CA ASP A 291 5.11 16.47 16.51
C ASP A 291 4.50 15.07 16.33
N HIS A 292 5.08 14.05 16.95
CA HIS A 292 4.50 12.71 17.11
C HIS A 292 5.01 12.01 18.37
N GLY A 293 4.40 10.86 18.68
CA GLY A 293 4.92 9.92 19.66
C GLY A 293 5.67 8.75 19.00
N MET A 294 5.67 7.57 19.64
CA MET A 294 6.44 6.42 19.18
C MET A 294 5.88 5.09 19.69
N SER A 295 5.87 4.07 18.83
CA SER A 295 5.36 2.74 19.20
C SER A 295 6.32 2.06 20.15
N ASN A 296 5.88 1.00 20.80
CA ASN A 296 6.77 0.19 21.64
C ASN A 296 7.92 -0.47 20.84
N ARG A 297 7.85 -0.45 19.50
CA ARG A 297 8.93 -0.92 18.61
C ARG A 297 10.01 0.13 18.38
N GLY A 298 9.87 1.36 18.91
CA GLY A 298 10.75 2.46 18.52
C GLY A 298 10.59 2.77 17.03
N SER A 299 9.35 2.78 16.56
CA SER A 299 8.97 3.18 15.20
C SER A 299 7.72 4.06 15.27
N HIS A 300 7.60 4.99 14.33
CA HIS A 300 6.42 5.84 14.15
C HIS A 300 5.99 5.81 12.66
N GLY A 301 5.09 6.70 12.25
CA GLY A 301 4.50 6.75 10.90
C GLY A 301 3.13 6.08 10.79
N ASP A 302 2.68 5.39 11.85
CA ASP A 302 1.35 4.79 11.95
C ASP A 302 0.40 5.57 12.88
N GLY A 303 -0.81 5.07 13.10
CA GLY A 303 -1.79 5.71 13.99
C GLY A 303 -2.17 4.84 15.17
N GLU A 304 -1.21 4.06 15.66
CA GLU A 304 -1.24 3.62 17.05
C GLU A 304 -1.36 4.84 17.97
N ARG A 305 -2.16 4.72 19.02
CA ARG A 305 -2.43 5.81 19.97
C ARG A 305 -1.15 6.44 20.53
N ALA A 306 -0.14 5.62 20.81
CA ALA A 306 1.17 6.07 21.30
C ALA A 306 1.94 6.92 20.29
N ASN A 307 1.61 6.84 18.99
CA ASN A 307 2.20 7.66 17.93
C ASN A 307 1.42 8.95 17.71
N THR A 308 0.11 8.94 17.95
CA THR A 308 -0.78 10.06 17.64
C THR A 308 -1.04 11.00 18.82
N GLU A 309 -0.76 10.59 20.05
CA GLU A 309 -0.96 11.40 21.25
C GLU A 309 0.35 12.04 21.72
N THR A 310 0.48 13.34 21.53
CA THR A 310 1.60 14.15 22.02
C THR A 310 1.18 15.04 23.18
N PRO A 311 2.07 15.33 24.15
CA PRO A 311 1.73 16.24 25.22
C PRO A 311 1.54 17.65 24.66
N LEU A 312 0.65 18.45 25.26
CA LEU A 312 0.52 19.88 24.99
C LEU A 312 0.44 20.63 26.32
N VAL A 313 1.36 21.57 26.53
CA VAL A 313 1.38 22.46 27.69
C VAL A 313 1.61 23.88 27.19
N ALA A 314 0.75 24.82 27.58
CA ALA A 314 0.94 26.23 27.29
C ALA A 314 0.86 27.06 28.57
N TRP A 315 1.66 28.13 28.66
CA TRP A 315 1.70 29.01 29.82
C TRP A 315 2.24 30.40 29.47
N GLY A 316 2.25 31.29 30.47
CA GLY A 316 2.71 32.67 30.32
C GLY A 316 1.57 33.61 29.93
N LYS A 317 1.93 34.72 29.29
CA LYS A 317 1.01 35.83 29.03
C LYS A 317 -0.07 35.42 28.03
N GLY A 318 -1.33 35.66 28.39
CA GLY A 318 -2.49 35.34 27.54
C GLY A 318 -2.97 33.90 27.61
N VAL A 319 -2.23 33.02 28.28
CA VAL A 319 -2.64 31.63 28.50
C VAL A 319 -3.37 31.52 29.83
N ARG A 320 -4.42 30.69 29.85
CA ARG A 320 -5.20 30.41 31.05
C ARG A 320 -4.41 29.51 32.00
N GLY A 321 -4.53 29.76 33.30
CA GLY A 321 -4.04 28.84 34.33
C GLY A 321 -4.86 27.54 34.44
N PRO A 322 -4.49 26.66 35.39
CA PRO A 322 -5.17 25.39 35.59
C PRO A 322 -6.60 25.60 36.13
N LEU A 323 -7.54 24.80 35.63
CA LEU A 323 -8.91 24.76 36.10
C LEU A 323 -9.24 23.38 36.68
N SER A 324 -10.22 23.33 37.58
CA SER A 324 -10.67 22.06 38.14
C SER A 324 -11.45 21.24 37.12
N ALA A 325 -11.41 19.91 37.24
CA ALA A 325 -12.24 19.02 36.44
C ALA A 325 -13.75 19.31 36.59
N GLN A 326 -14.18 19.88 37.74
CA GLN A 326 -15.56 20.29 37.95
C GLN A 326 -15.99 21.42 37.00
N PHE A 327 -15.11 22.40 36.74
CA PHE A 327 -15.40 23.49 35.80
C PHE A 327 -15.72 22.95 34.40
N GLN A 328 -14.98 21.93 33.95
CA GLN A 328 -15.23 21.25 32.69
C GLN A 328 -16.63 20.64 32.65
N MET A 329 -17.05 19.97 33.73
CA MET A 329 -18.39 19.37 33.83
C MET A 329 -19.49 20.44 33.81
N ASP A 330 -19.31 21.53 34.53
CA ASP A 330 -20.26 22.64 34.60
C ASP A 330 -20.41 23.33 33.23
N ARG A 331 -19.29 23.52 32.52
CA ARG A 331 -19.28 24.07 31.18
C ARG A 331 -19.98 23.15 30.18
N ILE A 332 -19.65 21.85 30.17
CA ILE A 332 -20.33 20.85 29.33
C ILE A 332 -21.84 20.87 29.60
N ALA A 333 -22.25 20.99 30.87
CA ALA A 333 -23.65 21.11 31.23
C ALA A 333 -24.31 22.40 30.69
N LYS A 334 -23.60 23.55 30.75
CA LYS A 334 -24.09 24.85 30.23
C LYS A 334 -24.22 24.85 28.70
N LEU A 335 -23.31 24.18 28.00
CA LEU A 335 -23.26 24.13 26.53
C LEU A 335 -24.12 23.00 25.93
N ARG A 336 -24.57 22.05 26.76
CA ARG A 336 -25.43 20.93 26.34
C ARG A 336 -26.70 21.46 25.65
N GLY A 337 -26.86 21.14 24.37
CA GLY A 337 -28.00 21.55 23.56
C GLY A 337 -27.86 22.92 22.86
N LYS A 338 -26.76 23.63 23.08
CA LYS A 338 -26.46 24.94 22.45
C LYS A 338 -25.38 24.89 21.35
N GLY A 339 -24.75 23.74 21.13
CA GLY A 339 -23.82 23.47 20.05
C GLY A 339 -23.43 21.99 20.04
N LYS A 340 -23.04 21.45 18.87
CA LYS A 340 -22.45 20.10 18.79
C LYS A 340 -20.97 20.20 19.15
N GLU A 341 -20.64 20.33 20.43
CA GLU A 341 -19.25 20.12 20.89
C GLU A 341 -18.87 18.68 20.52
N THR A 342 -18.04 18.55 19.48
CA THR A 342 -17.46 17.28 19.07
C THR A 342 -16.17 17.14 19.87
N LEU A 343 -16.29 16.78 21.16
CA LEU A 343 -15.11 16.50 21.99
C LEU A 343 -14.31 15.37 21.33
N LEU A 344 -13.07 15.66 20.94
CA LEU A 344 -12.14 14.67 20.42
C LEU A 344 -11.81 13.68 21.55
N ALA A 345 -12.41 12.50 21.42
CA ALA A 345 -12.26 11.23 22.11
C ALA A 345 -11.48 11.14 23.46
N ASN A 346 -12.19 10.54 24.42
CA ASN A 346 -11.80 9.93 25.70
C ASN A 346 -11.73 10.88 26.92
N PRO A 347 -12.83 11.05 27.68
CA PRO A 347 -12.96 12.04 28.75
C PRO A 347 -12.18 11.72 30.03
N GLU A 348 -11.57 10.53 30.13
CA GLU A 348 -10.88 10.12 31.35
C GLU A 348 -9.35 10.28 31.21
N THR A 349 -8.82 11.24 31.95
CA THR A 349 -7.39 11.35 32.22
C THR A 349 -6.90 10.03 32.83
N PRO A 350 -5.89 9.36 32.23
CA PRO A 350 -5.35 8.11 32.77
C PRO A 350 -4.96 8.22 34.24
N GLU A 351 -5.33 7.21 35.04
CA GLU A 351 -5.16 7.27 36.49
C GLU A 351 -3.69 7.38 36.92
N ASN A 352 -2.77 6.79 36.15
CA ASN A 352 -1.34 6.85 36.38
C ASN A 352 -0.72 8.23 36.10
N TRP A 353 -1.45 9.15 35.44
CA TRP A 353 -1.02 10.54 35.27
C TRP A 353 -1.27 11.38 36.53
N LYS A 354 -2.21 10.96 37.39
CA LYS A 354 -2.62 11.70 38.60
C LYS A 354 -3.00 13.16 38.34
N LEU A 355 -3.61 13.44 37.18
CA LEU A 355 -4.08 14.78 36.76
C LEU A 355 -5.61 14.86 36.60
N SER A 356 -6.35 13.82 37.01
CA SER A 356 -7.82 13.75 36.86
C SER A 356 -8.59 14.82 37.66
N HIS A 357 -7.92 15.53 38.58
CA HIS A 357 -8.48 16.64 39.33
C HIS A 357 -8.46 17.97 38.55
N LEU A 358 -7.72 18.04 37.44
CA LEU A 358 -7.60 19.22 36.57
C LEU A 358 -8.35 19.01 35.26
N MET A 359 -8.84 20.12 34.70
CA MET A 359 -9.44 20.16 33.36
C MET A 359 -8.38 19.86 32.31
N ARG A 360 -8.65 18.85 31.47
CA ARG A 360 -7.84 18.48 30.31
C ARG A 360 -8.47 19.06 29.04
N SER A 361 -7.69 19.80 28.26
CA SER A 361 -8.13 20.43 27.01
C SER A 361 -7.37 19.83 25.82
N ASP A 362 -7.93 18.79 25.22
CA ASP A 362 -7.34 18.15 24.03
C ASP A 362 -7.61 18.95 22.76
N VAL A 363 -6.68 18.87 21.82
CA VAL A 363 -6.75 19.61 20.54
C VAL A 363 -6.36 18.70 19.38
N SER A 364 -6.82 19.03 18.17
CA SER A 364 -6.16 18.50 16.98
C SER A 364 -4.83 19.23 16.79
N GLN A 365 -3.80 18.56 16.30
CA GLN A 365 -2.48 19.18 16.19
C GLN A 365 -2.46 20.47 15.34
N ALA A 366 -3.30 20.56 14.31
CA ALA A 366 -3.49 21.78 13.52
C ALA A 366 -4.01 22.98 14.32
N ASP A 367 -4.70 22.75 15.44
CA ASP A 367 -5.28 23.79 16.31
C ASP A 367 -4.19 24.55 17.10
N VAL A 368 -2.97 24.01 17.18
CA VAL A 368 -1.84 24.68 17.82
C VAL A 368 -1.41 25.92 17.03
N ALA A 369 -1.52 25.91 15.69
CA ALA A 369 -1.19 27.06 14.86
C ALA A 369 -2.07 28.31 15.20
N PRO A 370 -3.42 28.24 15.16
CA PRO A 370 -4.25 29.38 15.54
C PRO A 370 -4.12 29.76 17.03
N LEU A 371 -3.80 28.81 17.93
CA LEU A 371 -3.45 29.15 19.32
C LEU A 371 -2.23 30.07 19.37
N MET A 372 -1.14 29.69 18.70
CA MET A 372 0.10 30.46 18.66
C MET A 372 -0.09 31.84 18.04
N THR A 373 -0.77 31.93 16.89
CA THR A 373 -0.99 33.21 16.20
C THR A 373 -1.88 34.15 17.02
N SER A 374 -2.88 33.61 17.72
CA SER A 374 -3.77 34.37 18.60
C SER A 374 -3.07 34.90 19.85
N LEU A 375 -2.03 34.23 20.38
CA LEU A 375 -1.30 34.71 21.55
C LEU A 375 -0.46 35.97 21.25
N ILE A 376 0.03 36.12 20.03
CA ILE A 376 0.83 37.29 19.60
C ILE A 376 0.11 38.21 18.60
N GLY A 377 -1.17 37.92 18.30
CA GLY A 377 -2.04 38.75 17.44
C GLY A 377 -1.52 38.96 16.02
N ILE A 378 -1.10 37.86 15.40
CA ILE A 378 -0.80 37.79 13.96
C ILE A 378 -1.87 36.96 13.24
N PRO A 379 -2.07 37.13 11.93
CA PRO A 379 -3.01 36.30 11.18
C PRO A 379 -2.69 34.81 11.32
N SER A 380 -3.72 33.97 11.37
CA SER A 380 -3.52 32.52 11.24
C SER A 380 -2.99 32.19 9.85
N PRO A 381 -2.16 31.13 9.71
CA PRO A 381 -1.65 30.73 8.40
C PRO A 381 -2.77 30.53 7.39
N LEU A 382 -2.54 30.97 6.15
CA LEU A 382 -3.61 31.05 5.14
C LEU A 382 -4.35 29.72 4.88
N ASN A 383 -3.62 28.60 4.92
CA ASN A 383 -4.17 27.26 4.68
C ASN A 383 -4.55 26.50 5.96
N SER A 384 -4.51 27.18 7.11
CA SER A 384 -4.84 26.55 8.39
C SER A 384 -6.29 26.05 8.40
N VAL A 385 -6.46 24.77 8.70
CA VAL A 385 -7.75 24.14 9.05
C VAL A 385 -7.92 24.02 10.57
N GLY A 386 -6.95 24.53 11.34
CA GLY A 386 -6.98 24.53 12.79
C GLY A 386 -8.09 25.42 13.33
N VAL A 387 -8.77 24.94 14.38
CA VAL A 387 -9.79 25.67 15.12
C VAL A 387 -9.15 26.23 16.38
N LEU A 388 -9.25 27.54 16.61
CA LEU A 388 -8.68 28.17 17.80
C LEU A 388 -9.18 27.48 19.09
N PRO A 389 -8.30 26.84 19.89
CA PRO A 389 -8.73 26.21 21.13
C PRO A 389 -8.89 27.28 22.22
N THR A 390 -10.05 27.93 22.24
CA THR A 390 -10.36 29.07 23.14
C THR A 390 -10.17 28.74 24.61
N ASP A 391 -10.25 27.47 24.98
CA ASP A 391 -9.95 26.94 26.31
C ASP A 391 -8.55 27.33 26.81
N TYR A 392 -7.56 27.40 25.94
CA TYR A 392 -6.21 27.76 26.34
C TYR A 392 -6.05 29.27 26.62
N LEU A 393 -6.99 30.12 26.18
CA LEU A 393 -6.86 31.57 26.30
C LEU A 393 -7.30 32.06 27.69
N GLY A 394 -6.41 32.78 28.36
CA GLY A 394 -6.63 33.48 29.62
C GLY A 394 -7.01 34.96 29.44
N THR A 395 -7.61 35.30 28.30
CA THR A 395 -7.98 36.67 27.91
C THR A 395 -9.42 37.01 28.27
N ASP A 396 -9.80 38.28 28.14
CA ASP A 396 -11.21 38.67 28.27
C ASP A 396 -12.07 38.10 27.11
N ALA A 397 -13.39 38.05 27.35
CA ALA A 397 -14.34 37.48 26.39
C ALA A 397 -14.36 38.22 25.05
N GLN A 398 -14.07 39.53 25.03
CA GLN A 398 -14.03 40.31 23.80
C GLN A 398 -12.85 39.88 22.93
N TYR A 399 -11.64 39.80 23.49
CA TYR A 399 -10.46 39.34 22.76
C TYR A 399 -10.66 37.91 22.24
N THR A 400 -11.11 37.00 23.11
CA THR A 400 -11.34 35.59 22.74
C THR A 400 -12.31 35.47 21.56
N THR A 401 -13.42 36.22 21.57
CA THR A 401 -14.38 36.22 20.46
C THR A 401 -13.80 36.85 19.20
N LEU A 402 -13.05 37.95 19.29
CA LEU A 402 -12.42 38.57 18.12
C LEU A 402 -11.35 37.68 17.48
N ALA A 403 -10.56 36.97 18.30
CA ALA A 403 -9.58 36.00 17.81
C ALA A 403 -10.26 34.81 17.10
N LEU A 404 -11.31 34.27 17.70
CA LEU A 404 -12.09 33.18 17.08
C LEU A 404 -12.80 33.64 15.80
N TYR A 405 -13.29 34.87 15.76
CA TYR A 405 -13.89 35.45 14.56
C TYR A 405 -12.86 35.63 13.43
N SER A 406 -11.64 36.09 13.74
CA SER A 406 -10.53 36.16 12.77
C SER A 406 -10.16 34.77 12.22
N ASN A 407 -10.09 33.74 13.08
CA ASN A 407 -9.91 32.34 12.64
C ASN A 407 -11.07 31.86 11.75
N THR A 408 -12.31 32.23 12.07
CA THR A 408 -13.51 31.93 11.26
C THR A 408 -13.44 32.55 9.87
N LEU A 409 -13.06 33.82 9.78
CA LEU A 409 -12.87 34.53 8.51
C LEU A 409 -11.77 33.89 7.66
N GLN A 410 -10.65 33.48 8.28
CA GLN A 410 -9.55 32.82 7.56
C GLN A 410 -9.99 31.51 6.89
N ILE A 411 -10.74 30.66 7.62
CA ILE A 411 -11.24 29.38 7.08
C ILE A 411 -12.36 29.63 6.04
N TYR A 412 -13.18 30.66 6.24
CA TYR A 412 -14.22 31.05 5.28
C TYR A 412 -13.62 31.56 3.97
N GLU A 413 -12.58 32.39 4.00
CA GLU A 413 -11.87 32.88 2.83
C GLU A 413 -11.30 31.71 2.00
N MET A 414 -10.71 30.72 2.68
CA MET A 414 -10.23 29.49 2.05
C MET A 414 -11.36 28.74 1.32
N TYR A 415 -12.54 28.63 1.95
CA TYR A 415 -13.72 28.04 1.33
C TYR A 415 -14.19 28.83 0.09
N VAL A 416 -14.25 30.15 0.17
CA VAL A 416 -14.69 31.04 -0.92
C VAL A 416 -13.78 30.92 -2.13
N VAL A 417 -12.45 30.99 -1.93
CA VAL A 417 -11.47 30.87 -3.01
C VAL A 417 -11.57 29.48 -3.67
N LYS A 418 -11.66 28.40 -2.88
CA LYS A 418 -11.79 27.04 -3.41
C LYS A 418 -13.08 26.82 -4.19
N SER A 419 -14.20 27.32 -3.67
CA SER A 419 -15.51 27.27 -4.33
C SER A 419 -15.50 28.02 -5.67
N THR A 420 -14.93 29.22 -5.68
CA THR A 420 -14.86 30.08 -6.88
C THR A 420 -13.95 29.47 -7.94
N SER A 421 -12.78 28.97 -7.54
CA SER A 421 -11.85 28.25 -8.42
C SER A 421 -12.53 27.02 -9.05
N LYS A 422 -13.26 26.22 -8.25
CA LYS A 422 -13.97 25.05 -8.76
C LYS A 422 -15.12 25.42 -9.70
N LYS A 423 -15.84 26.51 -9.42
CA LYS A 423 -16.89 27.05 -10.29
C LYS A 423 -16.35 27.50 -11.64
N ALA A 424 -15.21 28.19 -11.66
CA ALA A 424 -14.56 28.65 -12.89
C ALA A 424 -14.14 27.48 -13.79
N THR A 425 -13.71 26.37 -13.18
CA THR A 425 -13.25 25.15 -13.88
C THR A 425 -14.34 24.10 -14.09
N SER A 426 -15.62 24.36 -13.78
CA SER A 426 -16.71 23.37 -13.90
C SER A 426 -17.90 23.91 -14.71
N LEU A 427 -17.65 24.33 -15.95
CA LEU A 427 -18.54 25.16 -16.77
C LEU A 427 -19.94 24.58 -17.03
N LEU A 428 -20.08 23.26 -17.18
CA LEU A 428 -21.35 22.63 -17.59
C LEU A 428 -22.17 22.06 -16.42
N PHE A 429 -21.54 21.66 -15.31
CA PHE A 429 -22.18 20.90 -14.22
C PHE A 429 -21.65 21.28 -12.84
N PHE A 430 -21.48 22.58 -12.57
CA PHE A 430 -21.13 23.04 -11.24
C PHE A 430 -22.30 22.87 -10.25
N SER A 431 -22.01 22.27 -9.11
CA SER A 431 -22.94 22.06 -8.01
C SER A 431 -22.39 22.73 -6.74
N PRO A 432 -23.01 23.81 -6.24
CA PRO A 432 -22.52 24.53 -5.07
C PRO A 432 -22.74 23.73 -3.78
N PHE A 433 -21.93 24.02 -2.75
CA PHE A 433 -22.18 23.51 -1.41
C PHE A 433 -23.33 24.29 -0.75
N THR A 434 -24.49 23.65 -0.59
CA THR A 434 -25.76 24.33 -0.27
C THR A 434 -25.87 24.80 1.18
N LYS A 435 -25.07 24.27 2.11
CA LYS A 435 -25.15 24.64 3.53
C LYS A 435 -24.56 26.02 3.87
N LEU A 436 -23.84 26.64 2.92
CA LEU A 436 -23.19 27.95 3.09
C LEU A 436 -23.75 29.01 2.11
N VAL A 437 -24.97 28.82 1.60
CA VAL A 437 -25.62 29.81 0.73
C VAL A 437 -25.93 31.11 1.48
N ASP A 438 -26.22 31.00 2.78
CA ASP A 438 -26.49 32.11 3.70
C ASP A 438 -25.24 32.59 4.48
N ALA A 439 -24.04 32.24 4.02
CA ALA A 439 -22.78 32.53 4.72
C ALA A 439 -22.63 34.01 5.12
N GLN A 440 -22.96 34.94 4.21
CA GLN A 440 -22.86 36.37 4.51
C GLN A 440 -23.82 36.79 5.63
N GLN A 441 -25.07 36.32 5.60
CA GLN A 441 -26.05 36.60 6.64
C GLN A 441 -25.60 36.08 8.02
N ARG A 442 -24.93 34.92 8.05
CA ARG A 442 -24.34 34.37 9.27
C ARG A 442 -23.21 35.26 9.79
N LEU A 443 -22.31 35.71 8.92
CA LEU A 443 -21.22 36.62 9.30
C LEU A 443 -21.75 37.96 9.83
N ASP A 444 -22.78 38.51 9.19
CA ASP A 444 -23.45 39.75 9.64
C ASP A 444 -24.07 39.56 11.04
N HIS A 445 -24.67 38.41 11.30
CA HIS A 445 -25.23 38.08 12.61
C HIS A 445 -24.13 37.90 13.68
N ILE A 446 -22.99 37.28 13.34
CA ILE A 446 -21.84 37.18 14.25
C ILE A 446 -21.37 38.60 14.65
N ASN A 447 -21.22 39.51 13.68
CA ASN A 447 -20.84 40.89 13.94
C ASN A 447 -21.84 41.60 14.85
N GLN A 448 -23.15 41.43 14.61
CA GLN A 448 -24.19 41.98 15.47
C GLN A 448 -24.08 41.47 16.92
N LEU A 449 -23.79 40.19 17.12
CA LEU A 449 -23.59 39.61 18.46
C LEU A 449 -22.33 40.18 19.14
N ILE A 450 -21.24 40.38 18.38
CA ILE A 450 -20.02 41.01 18.88
C ILE A 450 -20.29 42.46 19.30
N ASP A 451 -20.99 43.24 18.47
CA ASP A 451 -21.32 44.65 18.73
C ASP A 451 -22.24 44.81 19.95
N THR A 452 -23.17 43.87 20.14
CA THR A 452 -24.07 43.83 21.30
C THR A 452 -23.47 43.14 22.52
N LYS A 453 -22.18 42.74 22.46
CA LYS A 453 -21.41 42.10 23.55
C LYS A 453 -21.95 40.73 23.99
N GLN A 454 -22.65 40.04 23.11
CA GLN A 454 -23.13 38.66 23.31
C GLN A 454 -22.06 37.66 22.89
N TYR A 455 -20.94 37.65 23.63
CA TYR A 455 -19.73 36.92 23.24
C TYR A 455 -19.91 35.39 23.21
N ASP A 456 -20.62 34.81 24.17
CA ASP A 456 -20.88 33.35 24.22
C ASP A 456 -21.60 32.88 22.94
N ASP A 457 -22.66 33.58 22.54
CA ASP A 457 -23.46 33.23 21.37
C ASP A 457 -22.70 33.48 20.05
N ALA A 458 -21.89 34.55 20.00
CA ALA A 458 -21.00 34.82 18.87
C ALA A 458 -19.97 33.70 18.67
N GLN A 459 -19.38 33.19 19.77
CA GLN A 459 -18.40 32.09 19.71
C GLN A 459 -19.02 30.79 19.21
N ILE A 460 -20.23 30.46 19.66
CA ILE A 460 -20.98 29.30 19.18
C ILE A 460 -21.21 29.39 17.66
N LEU A 461 -21.68 30.54 17.18
CA LEU A 461 -21.96 30.74 15.76
C LEU A 461 -20.67 30.75 14.91
N CYS A 462 -19.54 31.21 15.45
CA CYS A 462 -18.23 31.09 14.82
C CYS A 462 -17.81 29.62 14.64
N LEU A 463 -17.93 28.80 15.69
CA LEU A 463 -17.58 27.38 15.63
C LEU A 463 -18.47 26.61 14.62
N ASP A 464 -19.77 26.90 14.61
CA ASP A 464 -20.71 26.35 13.63
C ASP A 464 -20.31 26.74 12.20
N MET A 465 -19.93 28.01 11.99
CA MET A 465 -19.48 28.52 10.70
C MET A 465 -18.17 27.84 10.24
N ILE A 466 -17.20 27.68 11.14
CA ILE A 466 -15.95 26.96 10.86
C ILE A 466 -16.25 25.53 10.42
N GLN A 467 -17.10 24.81 11.17
CA GLN A 467 -17.48 23.44 10.82
C GLN A 467 -18.07 23.36 9.41
N LEU A 468 -19.01 24.24 9.07
CA LEU A 468 -19.61 24.29 7.73
C LEU A 468 -18.57 24.60 6.65
N CYS A 469 -17.62 25.48 6.91
CA CYS A 469 -16.53 25.79 5.97
C CYS A 469 -15.62 24.59 5.74
N LEU A 470 -15.23 23.88 6.81
CA LEU A 470 -14.43 22.66 6.72
C LEU A 470 -15.16 21.54 5.95
N GLU A 471 -16.47 21.37 6.17
CA GLU A 471 -17.30 20.46 5.37
C GLU A 471 -17.35 20.86 3.88
N GLY A 472 -17.48 22.16 3.60
CA GLY A 472 -17.48 22.71 2.24
C GLY A 472 -16.12 22.54 1.53
N LEU A 473 -15.02 22.72 2.26
CA LEU A 473 -13.67 22.49 1.76
C LEU A 473 -13.45 21.03 1.37
N ASN A 474 -13.94 20.09 2.19
CA ASN A 474 -13.91 18.66 1.90
C ASN A 474 -14.79 18.30 0.69
N TYR A 475 -15.98 18.91 0.57
CA TYR A 475 -16.87 18.74 -0.58
C TYR A 475 -16.17 19.12 -1.90
N PHE A 476 -15.48 20.27 -1.95
CA PHE A 476 -14.76 20.68 -3.16
C PHE A 476 -13.46 19.90 -3.39
N GLN A 477 -12.80 19.41 -2.33
CA GLN A 477 -11.64 18.54 -2.46
C GLN A 477 -11.98 17.18 -3.08
N THR A 478 -13.14 16.64 -2.73
CA THR A 478 -13.64 15.34 -3.20
C THR A 478 -14.58 15.43 -4.40
N TYR A 479 -14.70 16.61 -5.03
CA TYR A 479 -15.71 16.90 -6.05
C TYR A 479 -15.69 15.96 -7.26
N ASP A 480 -14.51 15.60 -7.77
CA ASP A 480 -14.41 14.72 -8.94
C ASP A 480 -14.34 13.23 -8.57
N ARG A 481 -14.30 12.88 -7.27
CA ARG A 481 -14.15 11.50 -6.79
C ARG A 481 -15.21 10.56 -7.38
N PRO A 482 -16.52 10.88 -7.40
CA PRO A 482 -17.53 9.98 -7.97
C PRO A 482 -17.32 9.69 -9.46
N PHE A 483 -16.93 10.71 -10.24
CA PHE A 483 -16.63 10.57 -11.66
C PHE A 483 -15.43 9.65 -11.88
N LEU A 484 -14.31 9.94 -11.20
CA LEU A 484 -13.09 9.16 -11.34
C LEU A 484 -13.27 7.72 -10.86
N MET A 485 -13.95 7.49 -9.73
CA MET A 485 -14.27 6.15 -9.26
C MET A 485 -15.10 5.36 -10.28
N THR A 486 -16.05 6.03 -10.96
CA THR A 486 -16.85 5.41 -12.01
C THR A 486 -15.98 5.03 -13.22
N ILE A 487 -15.13 5.95 -13.71
CA ILE A 487 -14.24 5.69 -14.85
C ILE A 487 -13.24 4.56 -14.55
N VAL A 488 -12.63 4.56 -13.37
CA VAL A 488 -11.68 3.52 -12.95
C VAL A 488 -12.37 2.17 -12.82
N SER A 489 -13.56 2.12 -12.22
CA SER A 489 -14.36 0.89 -12.12
C SER A 489 -14.73 0.35 -13.50
N LEU A 490 -15.21 1.22 -14.41
CA LEU A 490 -15.51 0.84 -15.79
C LEU A 490 -14.27 0.36 -16.54
N GLY A 491 -13.09 0.90 -16.25
CA GLY A 491 -11.82 0.43 -16.81
C GLY A 491 -11.50 -1.00 -16.39
N TYR A 492 -11.57 -1.32 -15.09
CA TYR A 492 -11.34 -2.69 -14.59
C TYR A 492 -12.38 -3.67 -15.14
N PHE A 493 -13.68 -3.35 -15.06
CA PHE A 493 -14.72 -4.19 -15.65
C PHE A 493 -14.51 -4.38 -17.15
N GLY A 494 -14.19 -3.30 -17.87
CA GLY A 494 -13.91 -3.33 -19.31
C GLY A 494 -12.73 -4.25 -19.66
N TRP A 495 -11.66 -4.20 -18.87
CA TRP A 495 -10.48 -5.04 -19.02
C TRP A 495 -10.79 -6.52 -18.75
N ILE A 496 -11.44 -6.84 -17.63
CA ILE A 496 -11.86 -8.21 -17.28
C ILE A 496 -12.73 -8.82 -18.38
N ILE A 497 -13.73 -8.07 -18.87
CA ILE A 497 -14.62 -8.53 -19.95
C ILE A 497 -13.82 -8.72 -21.24
N THR A 498 -12.90 -7.81 -21.57
CA THR A 498 -12.04 -7.91 -22.77
C THR A 498 -11.21 -9.20 -22.74
N LEU A 499 -10.56 -9.50 -21.62
CA LEU A 499 -9.79 -10.73 -21.43
C LEU A 499 -10.68 -11.97 -21.52
N GLY A 500 -11.83 -11.95 -20.84
CA GLY A 500 -12.80 -13.04 -20.86
C GLY A 500 -13.30 -13.35 -22.27
N LEU A 501 -13.68 -12.33 -23.05
CA LEU A 501 -14.11 -12.48 -24.44
C LEU A 501 -12.97 -12.98 -25.33
N TYR A 502 -11.75 -12.49 -25.13
CA TYR A 502 -10.59 -12.99 -25.88
C TYR A 502 -10.33 -14.48 -25.60
N VAL A 503 -10.42 -14.89 -24.33
CA VAL A 503 -10.28 -16.30 -23.94
C VAL A 503 -11.39 -17.15 -24.57
N ILE A 504 -12.64 -16.72 -24.45
CA ILE A 504 -13.81 -17.41 -25.03
C ILE A 504 -13.65 -17.59 -26.55
N ASN A 505 -13.27 -16.53 -27.25
CA ASN A 505 -13.21 -16.55 -28.71
C ASN A 505 -12.04 -17.38 -29.27
N ASN A 506 -10.90 -17.43 -28.59
CA ASN A 506 -9.68 -18.03 -29.14
C ASN A 506 -9.33 -19.39 -28.52
N TYR A 507 -9.86 -19.71 -27.34
CA TYR A 507 -9.48 -20.91 -26.60
C TYR A 507 -10.67 -21.76 -26.13
N THR A 508 -11.90 -21.46 -26.55
CA THR A 508 -13.07 -22.30 -26.21
C THR A 508 -13.85 -22.72 -27.44
N LEU A 509 -14.67 -23.76 -27.25
CA LEU A 509 -15.58 -24.28 -28.30
C LEU A 509 -16.56 -23.23 -28.82
N ILE A 510 -16.86 -22.18 -28.05
CA ILE A 510 -17.79 -21.11 -28.43
C ILE A 510 -17.25 -20.35 -29.64
N GLY A 511 -15.95 -20.00 -29.60
CA GLY A 511 -15.29 -19.33 -30.71
C GLY A 511 -15.14 -20.24 -31.93
N THR A 512 -14.77 -21.51 -31.72
CA THR A 512 -14.46 -22.44 -32.81
C THR A 512 -15.71 -22.98 -33.54
N ASN A 513 -16.85 -23.07 -32.86
CA ASN A 513 -18.08 -23.68 -33.41
C ASN A 513 -19.06 -22.64 -33.99
N CYS A 514 -18.69 -21.36 -34.03
CA CYS A 514 -19.57 -20.31 -34.55
C CYS A 514 -19.67 -20.41 -36.08
N HIS A 515 -20.90 -20.49 -36.61
CA HIS A 515 -21.11 -20.67 -38.04
C HIS A 515 -20.63 -19.44 -38.83
N HIS A 516 -19.65 -19.63 -39.72
CA HIS A 516 -18.97 -18.55 -40.44
C HIS A 516 -19.94 -17.58 -41.13
N LEU A 517 -20.97 -18.09 -41.80
CA LEU A 517 -21.97 -17.25 -42.51
C LEU A 517 -22.73 -16.29 -41.57
N ILE A 518 -23.07 -16.72 -40.35
CA ILE A 518 -23.76 -15.89 -39.35
C ILE A 518 -22.80 -14.86 -38.76
N LEU A 519 -21.53 -15.26 -38.59
CA LEU A 519 -20.49 -14.38 -38.11
C LEU A 519 -20.22 -13.23 -39.11
N THR A 520 -20.09 -13.55 -40.40
CA THR A 520 -19.83 -12.55 -41.46
C THR A 520 -20.98 -11.56 -41.65
N SER A 521 -22.23 -11.95 -41.39
CA SER A 521 -23.38 -11.06 -41.48
C SER A 521 -23.58 -10.19 -40.23
N THR A 522 -23.11 -10.65 -39.07
CA THR A 522 -23.33 -9.97 -37.78
C THR A 522 -22.18 -9.02 -37.41
N ILE A 523 -20.93 -9.37 -37.73
CA ILE A 523 -19.73 -8.55 -37.45
C ILE A 523 -19.86 -7.10 -37.94
N PRO A 524 -20.31 -6.80 -39.18
CA PRO A 524 -20.40 -5.43 -39.66
C PRO A 524 -21.31 -4.55 -38.80
N LYS A 525 -22.41 -5.08 -38.27
CA LYS A 525 -23.34 -4.35 -37.39
C LYS A 525 -22.65 -3.89 -36.11
N PHE A 526 -21.92 -4.81 -35.47
CA PHE A 526 -21.17 -4.51 -34.24
C PHE A 526 -19.94 -3.63 -34.50
N GLN A 527 -19.33 -3.71 -35.68
CA GLN A 527 -18.27 -2.77 -36.09
C GLN A 527 -18.80 -1.35 -36.28
N THR A 528 -19.98 -1.17 -36.88
CA THR A 528 -20.63 0.13 -36.98
C THR A 528 -20.98 0.68 -35.60
N LEU A 529 -21.58 -0.15 -34.74
CA LEU A 529 -21.86 0.21 -33.34
C LEU A 529 -20.57 0.61 -32.61
N SER A 530 -19.48 -0.15 -32.76
CA SER A 530 -18.17 0.17 -32.18
C SER A 530 -17.67 1.55 -32.61
N LYS A 531 -17.72 1.86 -33.91
CA LYS A 531 -17.31 3.18 -34.42
C LYS A 531 -18.15 4.31 -33.81
N LEU A 532 -19.47 4.12 -33.74
CA LEU A 532 -20.40 5.09 -33.14
C LEU A 532 -20.12 5.29 -31.64
N LEU A 533 -19.91 4.21 -30.89
CA LEU A 533 -19.59 4.27 -29.47
C LEU A 533 -18.26 4.98 -29.21
N ILE A 534 -17.22 4.68 -30.00
CA ILE A 534 -15.92 5.36 -29.85
C ILE A 534 -16.07 6.86 -30.07
N VAL A 535 -16.72 7.28 -31.16
CA VAL A 535 -16.92 8.70 -31.46
C VAL A 535 -17.78 9.36 -30.38
N GLY A 536 -18.93 8.76 -30.05
CA GLY A 536 -19.85 9.29 -29.05
C GLY A 536 -19.21 9.42 -27.66
N MET A 537 -18.54 8.36 -27.18
CA MET A 537 -17.85 8.39 -25.88
C MET A 537 -16.67 9.37 -25.89
N SER A 538 -15.90 9.47 -26.98
CA SER A 538 -14.80 10.42 -27.07
C SER A 538 -15.31 11.87 -27.02
N VAL A 539 -16.37 12.19 -27.76
CA VAL A 539 -16.98 13.53 -27.75
C VAL A 539 -17.52 13.86 -26.35
N VAL A 540 -18.24 12.94 -25.72
CA VAL A 540 -18.83 13.18 -24.39
C VAL A 540 -17.75 13.29 -23.32
N LEU A 541 -16.83 12.31 -23.22
CA LEU A 541 -15.83 12.27 -22.15
C LEU A 541 -14.75 13.32 -22.35
N TYR A 542 -14.15 13.45 -23.54
CA TYR A 542 -13.12 14.47 -23.75
C TYR A 542 -13.73 15.87 -23.82
N GLY A 543 -14.96 16.03 -24.33
CA GLY A 543 -15.68 17.30 -24.24
C GLY A 543 -15.89 17.74 -22.80
N PHE A 544 -16.34 16.83 -21.92
CA PHE A 544 -16.48 17.09 -20.48
C PHE A 544 -15.14 17.42 -19.81
N LEU A 545 -14.06 16.69 -20.12
CA LEU A 545 -12.75 16.97 -19.54
C LEU A 545 -12.16 18.30 -20.02
N LEU A 546 -12.33 18.63 -21.31
CA LEU A 546 -11.89 19.91 -21.89
C LEU A 546 -12.68 21.09 -21.31
N SER A 547 -14.00 20.94 -21.13
CA SER A 547 -14.81 21.99 -20.51
C SER A 547 -14.46 22.24 -19.05
N ASN A 548 -13.78 21.29 -18.41
CA ASN A 548 -13.41 21.36 -16.99
C ASN A 548 -11.90 21.56 -16.76
N GLU A 549 -11.11 21.86 -17.80
CA GLU A 549 -9.64 22.00 -17.74
C GLU A 549 -8.95 20.86 -16.96
N SER A 550 -9.42 19.63 -17.17
CA SER A 550 -9.01 18.48 -16.35
C SER A 550 -7.54 18.07 -16.58
N PRO A 551 -6.88 17.45 -15.58
CA PRO A 551 -5.51 16.95 -15.73
C PRO A 551 -5.37 15.91 -16.86
N LEU A 552 -4.19 15.85 -17.48
CA LEU A 552 -3.88 14.93 -18.60
C LEU A 552 -4.17 13.46 -18.25
N LEU A 553 -3.93 13.07 -17.00
CA LEU A 553 -4.11 11.69 -16.55
C LEU A 553 -5.59 11.24 -16.62
N TYR A 554 -6.55 12.18 -16.53
CA TYR A 554 -7.99 11.85 -16.64
C TYR A 554 -8.37 11.46 -18.05
N TYR A 555 -7.74 12.10 -19.05
CA TYR A 555 -7.89 11.70 -20.44
C TYR A 555 -7.37 10.28 -20.66
N LEU A 556 -6.27 9.91 -19.99
CA LEU A 556 -5.72 8.57 -20.09
C LEU A 556 -6.65 7.52 -19.46
N TYR A 557 -7.25 7.81 -18.29
CA TYR A 557 -8.27 6.93 -17.69
C TYR A 557 -9.47 6.73 -18.62
N CYS A 558 -10.02 7.82 -19.16
CA CYS A 558 -11.13 7.79 -20.13
C CYS A 558 -10.74 7.06 -21.42
N THR A 559 -9.49 7.17 -21.89
CA THR A 559 -8.99 6.46 -23.07
C THR A 559 -9.14 4.96 -22.93
N PHE A 560 -8.80 4.39 -21.76
CA PHE A 560 -8.97 2.96 -21.51
C PHE A 560 -10.44 2.53 -21.50
N VAL A 561 -11.32 3.34 -20.91
CA VAL A 561 -12.76 3.07 -20.95
C VAL A 561 -13.30 3.10 -22.39
N ILE A 562 -12.91 4.10 -23.19
CA ILE A 562 -13.28 4.19 -24.61
C ILE A 562 -12.72 3.00 -25.41
N LEU A 563 -11.46 2.63 -25.15
CA LEU A 563 -10.83 1.48 -25.78
C LEU A 563 -11.59 0.20 -25.48
N PHE A 564 -11.94 -0.06 -24.22
CA PHE A 564 -12.59 -1.31 -23.85
C PHE A 564 -14.06 -1.36 -24.25
N TRP A 565 -14.85 -0.36 -23.85
CA TRP A 565 -16.29 -0.34 -24.07
C TRP A 565 -16.68 0.09 -25.49
N GLY A 566 -15.93 1.02 -26.09
CA GLY A 566 -16.18 1.46 -27.46
C GLY A 566 -15.59 0.52 -28.51
N LYS A 567 -14.40 -0.05 -28.27
CA LYS A 567 -13.69 -0.85 -29.27
C LYS A 567 -13.65 -2.35 -28.99
N THR A 568 -13.03 -2.79 -27.90
CA THR A 568 -12.68 -4.22 -27.72
C THR A 568 -13.91 -5.08 -27.48
N ILE A 569 -14.82 -4.68 -26.59
CA ILE A 569 -16.01 -5.45 -26.22
C ILE A 569 -16.95 -5.61 -27.43
N PRO A 570 -17.41 -4.54 -28.11
CA PRO A 570 -18.29 -4.69 -29.27
C PRO A 570 -17.67 -5.52 -30.40
N SER A 571 -16.36 -5.42 -30.60
CA SER A 571 -15.68 -6.18 -31.66
C SER A 571 -15.52 -7.67 -31.34
N ASN A 572 -15.56 -8.06 -30.06
CA ASN A 572 -15.32 -9.44 -29.61
C ASN A 572 -16.54 -10.13 -28.99
N ILE A 573 -17.66 -9.43 -28.74
CA ILE A 573 -18.86 -10.03 -28.14
C ILE A 573 -19.63 -10.95 -29.09
N VAL A 574 -19.42 -10.82 -30.41
CA VAL A 574 -20.25 -11.43 -31.46
C VAL A 574 -20.36 -12.97 -31.33
N PRO A 575 -19.27 -13.75 -31.15
CA PRO A 575 -19.38 -15.21 -31.02
C PRO A 575 -20.20 -15.63 -29.80
N LEU A 576 -20.01 -14.94 -28.67
CA LEU A 576 -20.77 -15.19 -27.44
C LEU A 576 -22.25 -14.82 -27.61
N TYR A 577 -22.54 -13.68 -28.25
CA TYR A 577 -23.91 -13.25 -28.57
C TYR A 577 -24.66 -14.29 -29.40
N ILE A 578 -24.02 -14.81 -30.46
CA ILE A 578 -24.61 -15.85 -31.32
C ILE A 578 -24.83 -17.14 -30.52
N PHE A 579 -23.84 -17.56 -29.72
CA PHE A 579 -23.92 -18.75 -28.90
C PHE A 579 -25.09 -18.69 -27.89
N LEU A 580 -25.24 -17.56 -27.19
CA LEU A 580 -26.33 -17.35 -26.25
C LEU A 580 -27.68 -17.29 -26.97
N GLY A 581 -27.78 -16.57 -28.09
CA GLY A 581 -29.01 -16.45 -28.86
C GLY A 581 -29.51 -17.79 -29.43
N ASN A 582 -28.60 -18.66 -29.87
CA ASN A 582 -28.94 -19.99 -30.38
C ASN A 582 -29.36 -20.97 -29.26
N ASN A 583 -28.76 -20.87 -28.06
CA ASN A 583 -28.96 -21.85 -26.99
C ASN A 583 -29.99 -21.44 -25.92
N LEU A 584 -30.21 -20.14 -25.69
CA LEU A 584 -31.11 -19.60 -24.67
C LEU A 584 -32.37 -18.96 -25.25
N LEU A 585 -32.23 -18.12 -26.29
CA LEU A 585 -33.35 -17.33 -26.84
C LEU A 585 -34.03 -17.95 -28.08
N GLY A 586 -33.47 -19.01 -28.65
CA GLY A 586 -34.12 -19.85 -29.67
C GLY A 586 -34.44 -19.15 -31.00
N SER A 587 -33.74 -18.08 -31.39
CA SER A 587 -34.25 -17.17 -32.43
C SER A 587 -33.25 -16.63 -33.46
N ILE A 588 -31.97 -17.04 -33.50
CA ILE A 588 -30.99 -16.45 -34.47
C ILE A 588 -30.74 -17.36 -35.69
N ALA A 589 -30.88 -18.67 -35.55
CA ALA A 589 -30.89 -19.61 -36.67
C ALA A 589 -32.27 -20.25 -36.73
N ASN A 590 -32.87 -20.36 -37.93
CA ASN A 590 -34.18 -21.01 -38.19
C ASN A 590 -34.18 -22.54 -37.93
N SER A 591 -33.41 -23.01 -36.95
CA SER A 591 -33.28 -24.40 -36.52
C SER A 591 -33.63 -24.50 -35.04
N GLN A 592 -34.73 -25.18 -34.71
CA GLN A 592 -35.09 -25.50 -33.33
C GLN A 592 -33.99 -26.38 -32.71
N PRO A 593 -33.34 -25.94 -31.60
CA PRO A 593 -32.35 -26.78 -30.94
C PRO A 593 -33.05 -27.98 -30.30
N SER A 594 -32.45 -29.17 -30.42
CA SER A 594 -33.02 -30.40 -29.84
C SER A 594 -33.13 -30.31 -28.31
N VAL A 595 -34.05 -31.08 -27.72
CA VAL A 595 -34.27 -31.10 -26.25
C VAL A 595 -32.98 -31.46 -25.49
N GLU A 596 -32.16 -32.36 -26.04
CA GLU A 596 -30.86 -32.73 -25.48
C GLU A 596 -29.82 -31.61 -25.56
N GLN A 597 -29.76 -30.87 -26.69
CA GLN A 597 -28.89 -29.70 -26.83
C GLN A 597 -29.27 -28.60 -25.82
N LYS A 598 -30.56 -28.30 -25.65
CA LYS A 598 -31.04 -27.34 -24.63
C LYS A 598 -30.66 -27.77 -23.22
N ARG A 599 -30.78 -29.06 -22.89
CA ARG A 599 -30.40 -29.62 -21.57
C ARG A 599 -28.89 -29.53 -21.32
N GLN A 600 -28.07 -29.84 -22.33
CA GLN A 600 -26.61 -29.77 -22.26
C GLN A 600 -26.12 -28.32 -22.12
N SER A 601 -26.67 -27.38 -22.89
CA SER A 601 -26.33 -25.95 -22.81
C SER A 601 -26.73 -25.35 -21.46
N LYS A 602 -27.92 -25.66 -20.94
CA LYS A 602 -28.32 -25.25 -19.57
C LYS A 602 -27.37 -25.78 -18.49
N LYS A 603 -26.88 -27.03 -18.63
CA LYS A 603 -25.91 -27.63 -17.70
C LYS A 603 -24.56 -26.92 -17.76
N ILE A 604 -24.06 -26.58 -18.96
CA ILE A 604 -22.80 -25.85 -19.15
C ILE A 604 -22.91 -24.45 -18.53
N ILE A 605 -23.99 -23.72 -18.80
CA ILE A 605 -24.22 -22.38 -18.24
C ILE A 605 -24.31 -22.44 -16.72
N LYS A 606 -25.11 -23.36 -16.15
CA LYS A 606 -25.20 -23.56 -14.69
C LYS A 606 -23.82 -23.79 -14.08
N ASN A 607 -23.03 -24.68 -14.68
CA ASN A 607 -21.69 -25.00 -14.19
C ASN A 607 -20.73 -23.80 -14.30
N PHE A 608 -20.82 -23.02 -15.37
CA PHE A 608 -20.04 -21.80 -15.55
C PHE A 608 -20.41 -20.74 -14.51
N VAL A 609 -21.70 -20.52 -14.24
CA VAL A 609 -22.16 -19.61 -13.18
C VAL A 609 -21.64 -20.05 -11.82
N ILE A 610 -21.74 -21.34 -11.47
CA ILE A 610 -21.19 -21.88 -10.22
C ILE A 610 -19.69 -21.61 -10.13
N LEU A 611 -18.95 -21.80 -11.23
CA LEU A 611 -17.51 -21.54 -11.27
C LEU A 611 -17.18 -20.06 -11.07
N VAL A 612 -17.89 -19.14 -11.72
CA VAL A 612 -17.68 -17.69 -11.56
C VAL A 612 -17.98 -17.26 -10.13
N VAL A 613 -19.10 -17.71 -9.56
CA VAL A 613 -19.45 -17.43 -8.16
C VAL A 613 -18.39 -17.99 -7.21
N SER A 614 -17.91 -19.21 -7.46
CA SER A 614 -16.83 -19.82 -6.67
C SER A 614 -15.52 -19.03 -6.81
N ALA A 615 -15.21 -18.51 -8.00
CA ALA A 615 -14.02 -17.71 -8.23
C ALA A 615 -14.10 -16.39 -7.46
N ILE A 616 -15.22 -15.67 -7.54
CA ILE A 616 -15.45 -14.43 -6.78
C ILE A 616 -15.34 -14.72 -5.28
N PHE A 617 -15.97 -15.78 -4.78
CA PHE A 617 -15.88 -16.17 -3.37
C PHE A 617 -14.44 -16.44 -2.91
N VAL A 618 -13.64 -17.16 -3.72
CA VAL A 618 -12.23 -17.40 -3.40
C VAL A 618 -11.41 -16.11 -3.45
N MET A 619 -11.61 -15.26 -4.45
CA MET A 619 -10.92 -13.96 -4.53
C MET A 619 -11.27 -13.08 -3.32
N GLU A 620 -12.52 -13.08 -2.87
CA GLU A 620 -12.93 -12.36 -1.66
C GLU A 620 -12.24 -12.88 -0.40
N LEU A 621 -12.16 -14.21 -0.23
CA LEU A 621 -11.40 -14.79 0.89
C LEU A 621 -9.91 -14.44 0.82
N LEU A 622 -9.33 -14.32 -0.38
CA LEU A 622 -7.96 -13.87 -0.55
C LEU A 622 -7.79 -12.38 -0.24
N VAL A 623 -8.80 -11.53 -0.51
CA VAL A 623 -8.83 -10.14 -0.03
C VAL A 623 -8.83 -10.11 1.50
N VAL A 624 -9.69 -10.91 2.14
CA VAL A 624 -9.72 -11.01 3.61
C VAL A 624 -8.38 -11.48 4.17
N ALA A 625 -7.63 -12.33 3.45
CA ALA A 625 -6.31 -12.81 3.87
C ALA A 625 -5.26 -11.70 4.05
N TYR A 626 -5.42 -10.54 3.39
CA TYR A 626 -4.58 -9.37 3.63
C TYR A 626 -4.79 -8.75 5.01
N PHE A 627 -6.02 -8.84 5.54
CA PHE A 627 -6.36 -8.36 6.88
C PHE A 627 -6.17 -9.45 7.94
N ASN A 628 -6.43 -10.71 7.59
CA ASN A 628 -6.29 -11.85 8.48
C ASN A 628 -5.77 -13.10 7.73
N ARG A 629 -4.47 -13.34 7.86
CA ARG A 629 -3.77 -14.45 7.18
C ARG A 629 -4.26 -15.84 7.60
N SER A 630 -4.86 -16.00 8.78
CA SER A 630 -5.42 -17.27 9.25
C SER A 630 -6.51 -17.81 8.32
N VAL A 631 -7.13 -16.96 7.48
CA VAL A 631 -8.05 -17.40 6.42
C VAL A 631 -7.38 -18.38 5.44
N LEU A 632 -6.09 -18.19 5.12
CA LEU A 632 -5.34 -19.12 4.26
C LEU A 632 -5.24 -20.51 4.89
N SER A 633 -5.11 -20.58 6.22
CA SER A 633 -5.09 -21.84 6.97
C SER A 633 -6.44 -22.56 6.87
N ILE A 634 -7.54 -21.81 7.00
CA ILE A 634 -8.90 -22.35 6.84
C ILE A 634 -9.09 -22.90 5.42
N ILE A 635 -8.64 -22.17 4.39
CA ILE A 635 -8.71 -22.62 2.99
C ILE A 635 -7.89 -23.91 2.80
N TYR A 636 -6.68 -24.00 3.35
CA TYR A 636 -5.87 -25.23 3.27
C TYR A 636 -6.56 -26.45 3.91
N ILE A 637 -7.12 -26.27 5.10
CA ILE A 637 -7.87 -27.33 5.79
C ILE A 637 -9.07 -27.75 4.95
N ALA A 638 -9.83 -26.79 4.40
CA ALA A 638 -10.97 -27.06 3.53
C ALA A 638 -10.55 -27.82 2.25
N ILE A 639 -9.47 -27.40 1.57
CA ILE A 639 -8.92 -28.10 0.40
C ILE A 639 -8.50 -29.53 0.76
N GLY A 640 -7.84 -29.71 1.92
CA GLY A 640 -7.45 -31.01 2.44
C GLY A 640 -8.67 -31.92 2.63
N ILE A 641 -9.71 -31.45 3.32
CA ILE A 641 -10.93 -32.22 3.61
C ILE A 641 -11.72 -32.52 2.33
N VAL A 642 -11.99 -31.50 1.51
CA VAL A 642 -12.75 -31.66 0.25
C VAL A 642 -12.07 -32.65 -0.68
N SER A 643 -10.73 -32.66 -0.72
CA SER A 643 -10.00 -33.62 -1.52
C SER A 643 -10.29 -35.07 -1.09
N LEU A 644 -10.41 -35.38 0.21
CA LEU A 644 -10.68 -36.76 0.66
C LEU A 644 -11.96 -37.36 0.05
N PHE A 645 -12.99 -36.52 -0.13
CA PHE A 645 -14.31 -36.90 -0.66
C PHE A 645 -14.41 -36.79 -2.18
N THR A 646 -13.69 -35.85 -2.80
CA THR A 646 -13.72 -35.62 -4.27
C THR A 646 -12.67 -36.41 -5.04
N ILE A 647 -11.59 -36.85 -4.38
CA ILE A 647 -10.58 -37.74 -4.99
C ILE A 647 -11.26 -39.04 -5.39
N ALA A 648 -11.25 -39.34 -6.69
CA ALA A 648 -11.76 -40.57 -7.29
C ALA A 648 -11.53 -41.77 -6.35
N LYS A 649 -12.59 -42.55 -6.09
CA LYS A 649 -12.60 -43.73 -5.21
C LYS A 649 -11.43 -44.74 -5.45
N LYS A 650 -10.67 -44.59 -6.55
CA LYS A 650 -9.59 -45.47 -7.04
C LYS A 650 -8.16 -45.08 -6.61
N GLN A 651 -7.91 -43.98 -5.88
CA GLN A 651 -6.53 -43.59 -5.48
C GLN A 651 -6.10 -44.19 -4.13
N ASN A 652 -4.80 -44.49 -3.99
CA ASN A 652 -4.20 -45.10 -2.78
C ASN A 652 -4.39 -44.22 -1.54
N ILE A 653 -4.79 -44.82 -0.41
CA ILE A 653 -4.97 -44.17 0.90
C ILE A 653 -3.72 -43.39 1.30
N LEU A 654 -2.52 -43.92 1.04
CA LEU A 654 -1.25 -43.28 1.35
C LEU A 654 -1.11 -41.91 0.67
N PHE A 655 -1.55 -41.80 -0.60
CA PHE A 655 -1.47 -40.55 -1.34
C PHE A 655 -2.49 -39.52 -0.82
N LYS A 656 -3.70 -39.97 -0.44
CA LYS A 656 -4.71 -39.11 0.20
C LYS A 656 -4.22 -38.57 1.54
N SER A 657 -3.63 -39.44 2.36
CA SER A 657 -3.03 -39.07 3.65
C SER A 657 -1.87 -38.09 3.47
N LEU A 658 -0.98 -38.33 2.49
CA LEU A 658 0.15 -37.44 2.24
C LEU A 658 -0.29 -36.04 1.78
N TRP A 659 -1.31 -35.95 0.93
CA TRP A 659 -1.90 -34.67 0.54
C TRP A 659 -2.52 -33.94 1.74
N MET A 660 -3.35 -34.63 2.54
CA MET A 660 -3.96 -34.05 3.75
C MET A 660 -2.90 -33.54 4.73
N VAL A 661 -1.88 -34.34 5.03
CA VAL A 661 -0.78 -33.95 5.92
C VAL A 661 -0.05 -32.72 5.36
N SER A 662 0.20 -32.67 4.04
CA SER A 662 0.82 -31.49 3.44
C SER A 662 -0.03 -30.22 3.57
N CYS A 663 -1.36 -30.32 3.42
CA CYS A 663 -2.27 -29.19 3.63
C CYS A 663 -2.30 -28.74 5.10
N LEU A 664 -2.30 -29.68 6.04
CA LEU A 664 -2.24 -29.37 7.48
C LEU A 664 -0.93 -28.68 7.85
N LEU A 665 0.21 -29.15 7.33
CA LEU A 665 1.51 -28.48 7.53
C LEU A 665 1.50 -27.06 6.97
N MET A 666 0.97 -26.86 5.76
CA MET A 666 0.86 -25.53 5.16
C MET A 666 -0.08 -24.60 5.94
N SER A 667 -1.07 -25.13 6.65
CA SER A 667 -1.99 -24.34 7.48
C SER A 667 -1.36 -23.77 8.77
N ILE A 668 -0.15 -24.21 9.13
CA ILE A 668 0.55 -23.70 10.32
C ILE A 668 1.12 -22.30 10.04
N PHE A 669 1.77 -22.11 8.90
CA PHE A 669 2.56 -20.91 8.60
C PHE A 669 1.77 -19.59 8.61
N PRO A 670 0.53 -19.50 8.07
CA PRO A 670 -0.22 -18.24 8.11
C PRO A 670 -0.60 -17.78 9.53
N ASN A 671 -0.54 -18.68 10.52
CA ASN A 671 -0.82 -18.39 11.92
C ASN A 671 0.42 -18.00 12.73
N LEU A 672 1.62 -18.09 12.15
CA LEU A 672 2.85 -17.68 12.84
C LEU A 672 2.93 -16.16 12.93
N PRO A 673 3.45 -15.59 14.04
CA PRO A 673 3.57 -14.15 14.22
C PRO A 673 4.45 -13.54 13.12
N ILE A 674 4.30 -12.24 12.87
CA ILE A 674 5.09 -11.52 11.86
C ILE A 674 6.36 -10.93 12.47
N ASP A 675 6.32 -10.58 13.74
CA ASP A 675 7.45 -10.05 14.51
C ASP A 675 8.20 -11.19 15.22
N TYR A 676 8.73 -12.14 14.45
CA TYR A 676 9.37 -13.35 14.98
C TYR A 676 10.88 -13.22 15.23
N GLY A 677 11.51 -12.10 14.84
CA GLY A 677 12.94 -11.85 15.01
C GLY A 677 13.83 -12.81 14.20
N ASN A 678 15.14 -12.76 14.45
CA ASN A 678 16.09 -13.67 13.79
C ASN A 678 16.18 -15.00 14.56
N ASP A 679 15.96 -16.13 13.87
CA ASP A 679 16.19 -17.48 14.39
C ASP A 679 16.97 -18.34 13.38
N THR A 680 18.29 -18.32 13.53
CA THR A 680 19.23 -19.05 12.68
C THR A 680 19.03 -20.56 12.73
N ASN A 681 18.57 -21.11 13.87
CA ASN A 681 18.39 -22.56 14.02
C ASN A 681 17.25 -23.06 13.13
N LEU A 682 16.15 -22.31 13.05
CA LEU A 682 15.04 -22.62 12.15
C LEU A 682 15.43 -22.54 10.68
N VAL A 683 16.25 -21.56 10.29
CA VAL A 683 16.80 -21.45 8.94
C VAL A 683 17.65 -22.69 8.61
N CYS A 684 18.54 -23.08 9.53
CA CYS A 684 19.42 -24.23 9.35
C CYS A 684 18.64 -25.55 9.27
N LEU A 685 17.65 -25.74 10.15
CA LEU A 685 16.75 -26.89 10.11
C LEU A 685 16.00 -26.96 8.77
N GLY A 686 15.53 -25.83 8.25
CA GLY A 686 14.92 -25.74 6.93
C GLY A 686 15.88 -26.16 5.82
N GLY A 687 17.11 -25.67 5.83
CA GLY A 687 18.15 -26.04 4.85
C GLY A 687 18.43 -27.53 4.81
N VAL A 688 18.57 -28.17 5.99
CA VAL A 688 18.78 -29.62 6.11
C VAL A 688 17.56 -30.40 5.61
N LEU A 689 16.34 -29.98 5.97
CA LEU A 689 15.12 -30.65 5.52
C LEU A 689 14.93 -30.57 4.00
N VAL A 690 15.20 -29.42 3.38
CA VAL A 690 15.16 -29.27 1.92
C VAL A 690 16.21 -30.16 1.25
N ALA A 691 17.42 -30.27 1.81
CA ALA A 691 18.44 -31.19 1.32
C ALA A 691 18.00 -32.67 1.41
N LEU A 692 17.36 -33.07 2.52
CA LEU A 692 16.81 -34.41 2.69
C LEU A 692 15.69 -34.72 1.67
N LEU A 693 14.74 -33.80 1.48
CA LEU A 693 13.67 -33.93 0.48
C LEU A 693 14.26 -34.08 -0.93
N SER A 694 15.32 -33.32 -1.23
CA SER A 694 16.02 -33.36 -2.52
C SER A 694 16.73 -34.71 -2.75
N PHE A 695 17.35 -35.27 -1.71
CA PHE A 695 17.97 -36.59 -1.76
C PHE A 695 16.94 -37.71 -1.96
N LEU A 696 15.79 -37.64 -1.27
CA LEU A 696 14.68 -38.58 -1.44
C LEU A 696 14.11 -38.54 -2.86
N ALA A 697 13.90 -37.34 -3.41
CA ALA A 697 13.44 -37.15 -4.79
C ALA A 697 14.42 -37.77 -5.80
N LEU A 698 15.74 -37.56 -5.61
CA LEU A 698 16.77 -38.17 -6.46
C LEU A 698 16.72 -39.71 -6.41
N ASN A 699 16.49 -40.30 -5.24
CA ASN A 699 16.39 -41.76 -5.10
C ASN A 699 15.10 -42.32 -5.72
N ALA A 700 13.98 -41.62 -5.62
CA ALA A 700 12.74 -41.99 -6.29
C ALA A 700 12.89 -41.99 -7.82
N LEU A 701 13.58 -41.00 -8.39
CA LEU A 701 13.91 -40.93 -9.81
C LEU A 701 14.82 -42.08 -10.27
N LYS A 702 15.83 -42.45 -9.46
CA LYS A 702 16.69 -43.61 -9.71
C LYS A 702 15.90 -44.93 -9.71
N SER A 703 14.99 -45.11 -8.75
CA SER A 703 14.17 -46.32 -8.62
C SER A 703 13.21 -46.50 -9.80
N SER A 704 12.52 -45.42 -10.21
CA SER A 704 11.61 -45.42 -11.36
C SER A 704 12.33 -45.75 -12.68
N SER A 705 13.59 -45.30 -12.83
CA SER A 705 14.41 -45.62 -14.01
C SER A 705 14.94 -47.06 -14.05
N LYS A 706 15.04 -47.77 -12.90
CA LYS A 706 15.45 -49.18 -12.88
C LYS A 706 14.32 -50.11 -13.36
N ASN A 707 13.07 -49.79 -13.00
CA ASN A 707 11.89 -50.58 -13.42
C ASN A 707 11.55 -50.47 -14.92
N THR A 708 11.95 -49.39 -15.59
CA THR A 708 11.69 -49.16 -17.03
C THR A 708 12.74 -49.78 -17.95
N ASN A 709 13.95 -50.06 -17.45
CA ASN A 709 15.02 -50.68 -18.24
C ASN A 709 14.81 -52.19 -18.50
N ASN A 710 13.83 -52.83 -17.86
CA ASN A 710 13.51 -54.25 -18.09
C ASN A 710 12.61 -54.51 -19.31
N ILE A 711 12.17 -53.48 -20.06
CA ILE A 711 11.22 -53.67 -21.17
C ILE A 711 11.74 -53.19 -22.54
N ASN A 712 12.74 -52.30 -22.65
CA ASN A 712 13.29 -51.92 -23.96
C ASN A 712 14.80 -51.67 -23.90
N SER A 713 15.59 -52.62 -24.40
CA SER A 713 17.00 -52.48 -24.69
C SER A 713 17.21 -51.64 -25.96
N SER A 714 17.38 -50.33 -25.81
CA SER A 714 18.07 -49.51 -26.82
C SER A 714 18.97 -48.48 -26.14
N SER A 715 20.26 -48.65 -26.41
CA SER A 715 21.42 -48.14 -25.68
C SER A 715 21.94 -46.83 -26.26
N SER A 716 21.27 -45.70 -25.98
CA SER A 716 21.82 -44.37 -26.34
C SER A 716 21.67 -43.27 -25.29
N ASN A 717 21.07 -43.53 -24.11
CA ASN A 717 20.76 -42.50 -23.09
C ASN A 717 21.42 -42.70 -21.71
N SER A 718 22.43 -43.57 -21.55
CA SER A 718 23.04 -43.85 -20.24
C SER A 718 24.02 -42.77 -19.76
N GLY A 719 24.86 -42.21 -20.64
CA GLY A 719 25.85 -41.17 -20.31
C GLY A 719 25.22 -39.80 -19.99
N THR A 720 24.08 -39.50 -20.61
CA THR A 720 23.33 -38.25 -20.43
C THR A 720 22.55 -38.18 -19.12
N LYS A 721 22.14 -39.32 -18.55
CA LYS A 721 21.45 -39.44 -17.25
C LYS A 721 22.42 -39.34 -16.06
N LYS A 722 23.61 -39.93 -16.14
CA LYS A 722 24.66 -39.81 -15.10
C LYS A 722 25.08 -38.35 -14.86
N LYS A 723 25.17 -37.54 -15.93
CA LYS A 723 25.49 -36.10 -15.84
C LYS A 723 24.41 -35.30 -15.08
N SER A 724 23.12 -35.59 -15.30
CA SER A 724 22.01 -34.91 -14.59
C SER A 724 22.01 -35.21 -13.08
N GLN A 725 22.30 -36.46 -12.71
CA GLN A 725 22.34 -36.88 -11.30
C GLN A 725 23.52 -36.25 -10.55
N THR A 726 24.68 -36.19 -11.19
CA THR A 726 25.89 -35.55 -10.62
C THR A 726 25.64 -34.06 -10.36
N PHE A 727 24.93 -33.39 -11.26
CA PHE A 727 24.57 -31.99 -11.13
C PHE A 727 23.60 -31.72 -9.97
N ILE A 728 22.57 -32.55 -9.80
CA ILE A 728 21.65 -32.46 -8.64
C ILE A 728 22.41 -32.65 -7.32
N ILE A 729 23.36 -33.59 -7.26
CA ILE A 729 24.20 -33.79 -6.07
C ILE A 729 25.04 -32.54 -5.77
N ALA A 730 25.64 -31.93 -6.79
CA ALA A 730 26.40 -30.68 -6.62
C ALA A 730 25.53 -29.55 -6.05
N LEU A 731 24.28 -29.41 -6.50
CA LEU A 731 23.35 -28.41 -5.96
C LEU A 731 22.97 -28.68 -4.49
N ILE A 732 22.81 -29.96 -4.10
CA ILE A 732 22.58 -30.33 -2.70
C ILE A 732 23.79 -29.94 -1.83
N VAL A 733 25.02 -30.13 -2.32
CA VAL A 733 26.23 -29.71 -1.60
C VAL A 733 26.28 -28.19 -1.45
N VAL A 734 25.97 -27.43 -2.50
CA VAL A 734 25.90 -25.96 -2.43
C VAL A 734 24.83 -25.50 -1.45
N LEU A 735 23.66 -26.16 -1.39
CA LEU A 735 22.62 -25.85 -0.41
C LEU A 735 23.08 -26.04 1.04
N LEU A 736 23.82 -27.11 1.32
CA LEU A 736 24.40 -27.34 2.66
C LEU A 736 25.50 -26.32 2.97
N LEU A 737 26.32 -25.94 1.99
CA LEU A 737 27.31 -24.87 2.15
C LEU A 737 26.64 -23.53 2.46
N SER A 738 25.57 -23.16 1.75
CA SER A 738 24.79 -21.95 2.03
C SER A 738 24.22 -21.96 3.44
N THR A 739 23.72 -23.11 3.90
CA THR A 739 23.26 -23.28 5.29
C THR A 739 24.37 -22.94 6.30
N TRP A 740 25.58 -23.41 6.05
CA TRP A 740 26.73 -23.10 6.90
C TRP A 740 27.16 -21.63 6.84
N ILE A 741 27.08 -20.99 5.66
CA ILE A 741 27.37 -19.56 5.50
C ILE A 741 26.38 -18.71 6.31
N VAL A 742 25.09 -19.02 6.25
CA VAL A 742 24.06 -18.36 7.07
C VAL A 742 24.39 -18.48 8.55
N TYR A 743 24.66 -19.70 9.02
CA TYR A 743 24.99 -19.97 10.43
C TYR A 743 26.22 -19.19 10.90
N SER A 744 27.32 -19.26 10.14
CA SER A 744 28.58 -18.60 10.52
C SER A 744 28.47 -17.07 10.46
N THR A 745 27.69 -16.53 9.52
CA THR A 745 27.46 -15.08 9.41
C THR A 745 26.67 -14.55 10.60
N ASP A 746 25.55 -15.20 10.95
CA ASP A 746 24.76 -14.79 12.12
C ASP A 746 25.56 -14.87 13.41
N LYS A 747 26.32 -15.96 13.61
CA LYS A 747 27.17 -16.09 14.80
C LYS A 747 28.27 -15.02 14.89
N SER A 748 28.74 -14.51 13.76
CA SER A 748 29.68 -13.38 13.72
C SER A 748 29.01 -12.06 14.11
N LEU A 749 27.81 -11.81 13.57
CA LEU A 749 27.03 -10.62 13.85
C LEU A 749 26.53 -10.58 15.30
N GLU A 750 26.04 -11.69 15.85
CA GLU A 750 25.67 -11.84 17.26
C GLU A 750 26.85 -11.52 18.20
N LYS A 751 28.07 -11.90 17.82
CA LYS A 751 29.30 -11.63 18.58
C LYS A 751 29.87 -10.22 18.33
N LYS A 752 29.19 -9.38 17.55
CA LYS A 752 29.64 -8.03 17.16
C LYS A 752 31.00 -8.00 16.46
N ILE A 753 31.37 -9.09 15.77
CA ILE A 753 32.62 -9.18 14.99
C ILE A 753 32.45 -8.52 13.60
N GLY A 754 31.21 -8.25 13.19
CA GLY A 754 30.88 -7.71 11.88
C GLY A 754 30.66 -8.80 10.82
N LEU A 755 30.38 -8.38 9.58
CA LEU A 755 30.14 -9.27 8.45
C LEU A 755 31.47 -9.87 7.93
N PRO A 756 31.68 -11.21 8.01
CA PRO A 756 32.93 -11.79 7.52
C PRO A 756 33.07 -11.63 6.00
N PHE A 757 34.20 -11.08 5.55
CA PHE A 757 34.45 -10.78 4.14
C PHE A 757 34.34 -12.01 3.22
N VAL A 758 34.85 -13.17 3.66
CA VAL A 758 34.77 -14.42 2.89
C VAL A 758 33.32 -14.88 2.73
N ASN A 759 32.51 -14.76 3.78
CA ASN A 759 31.08 -15.11 3.74
C ASN A 759 30.30 -14.16 2.83
N GLN A 760 30.65 -12.88 2.84
CA GLN A 760 30.03 -11.87 1.97
C GLN A 760 30.29 -12.19 0.49
N ILE A 761 31.55 -12.44 0.11
CA ILE A 761 31.91 -12.82 -1.27
C ILE A 761 31.22 -14.13 -1.67
N ALA A 762 31.24 -15.13 -0.78
CA ALA A 762 30.60 -16.42 -1.05
C ALA A 762 29.09 -16.27 -1.28
N SER A 763 28.41 -15.45 -0.47
CA SER A 763 26.97 -15.18 -0.60
C SER A 763 26.64 -14.54 -1.94
N TRP A 764 27.39 -13.51 -2.35
CA TRP A 764 27.24 -12.86 -3.67
C TRP A 764 27.48 -13.84 -4.82
N PHE A 765 28.56 -14.62 -4.75
CA PHE A 765 28.89 -15.60 -5.79
C PHE A 765 27.81 -16.68 -5.91
N ILE A 766 27.31 -17.22 -4.80
CA ILE A 766 26.26 -18.24 -4.79
C ILE A 766 24.94 -17.68 -5.35
N LEU A 767 24.55 -16.46 -4.97
CA LEU A 767 23.37 -15.80 -5.50
C LEU A 767 23.46 -15.65 -7.03
N LEU A 768 24.55 -15.06 -7.54
CA LEU A 768 24.74 -14.84 -8.97
C LEU A 768 24.84 -16.14 -9.76
N SER A 769 25.59 -17.13 -9.27
CA SER A 769 25.73 -18.43 -9.92
C SER A 769 24.41 -19.20 -9.96
N SER A 770 23.57 -19.11 -8.92
CA SER A 770 22.24 -19.74 -8.92
C SER A 770 21.34 -19.21 -10.05
N MET A 771 21.39 -17.90 -10.32
CA MET A 771 20.63 -17.28 -11.42
C MET A 771 21.15 -17.72 -12.80
N VAL A 772 22.47 -17.79 -12.98
CA VAL A 772 23.09 -18.26 -14.23
C VAL A 772 22.72 -19.73 -14.49
N VAL A 773 22.75 -20.57 -13.46
CA VAL A 773 22.42 -22.00 -13.55
C VAL A 773 20.98 -22.21 -14.03
N LEU A 774 20.02 -21.40 -13.58
CA LEU A 774 18.62 -21.46 -14.03
C LEU A 774 18.47 -21.21 -15.54
N GLY A 775 19.29 -20.33 -16.12
CA GLY A 775 19.26 -20.02 -17.55
C GLY A 775 19.93 -21.07 -18.44
N VAL A 776 20.99 -21.72 -17.95
CA VAL A 776 21.84 -22.61 -18.75
C VAL A 776 21.37 -24.07 -18.72
N TYR A 777 20.92 -24.57 -17.56
CA TYR A 777 20.57 -25.99 -17.41
C TYR A 777 19.09 -26.27 -17.69
N ARG A 778 18.81 -27.20 -18.61
CA ARG A 778 17.46 -27.73 -18.88
C ARG A 778 17.40 -29.20 -18.52
N GLY A 779 16.45 -29.56 -17.66
CA GLY A 779 16.22 -30.94 -17.25
C GLY A 779 15.72 -31.78 -18.43
N LYS A 780 16.08 -33.06 -18.45
CA LYS A 780 15.80 -33.97 -19.58
C LYS A 780 14.44 -34.66 -19.48
N GLY A 781 13.86 -34.70 -18.29
CA GLY A 781 12.53 -35.26 -18.02
C GLY A 781 11.71 -34.34 -17.12
N TYR A 782 10.39 -34.53 -17.13
CA TYR A 782 9.44 -33.70 -16.39
C TYR A 782 9.80 -33.56 -14.90
N TYR A 783 9.94 -34.70 -14.21
CA TYR A 783 10.25 -34.71 -12.77
C TYR A 783 11.70 -34.32 -12.48
N ASP A 784 12.66 -34.71 -13.33
CA ASP A 784 14.07 -34.31 -13.19
C ASP A 784 14.23 -32.78 -13.26
N HIS A 785 13.51 -32.13 -14.18
CA HIS A 785 13.55 -30.69 -14.35
C HIS A 785 12.89 -29.95 -13.19
N TRP A 786 11.75 -30.43 -12.70
CA TRP A 786 11.08 -29.89 -11.52
C TRP A 786 11.99 -29.94 -10.30
N THR A 787 12.59 -31.10 -9.99
CA THR A 787 13.51 -31.26 -8.86
C THR A 787 14.73 -30.32 -8.98
N PHE A 788 15.29 -30.18 -10.18
CA PHE A 788 16.37 -29.22 -10.43
C PHE A 788 15.97 -27.78 -10.04
N LEU A 789 14.82 -27.30 -10.53
CA LEU A 789 14.36 -25.94 -10.29
C LEU A 789 14.07 -25.69 -8.79
N CYS A 790 13.47 -26.65 -8.10
CA CYS A 790 13.24 -26.56 -6.66
C CYS A 790 14.54 -26.34 -5.88
N ILE A 791 15.60 -27.12 -6.17
CA ILE A 791 16.88 -27.02 -5.45
C ILE A 791 17.60 -25.73 -5.81
N ALA A 792 17.69 -25.41 -7.10
CA ALA A 792 18.39 -24.22 -7.58
C ALA A 792 17.80 -22.92 -6.99
N LEU A 793 16.47 -22.86 -6.82
CA LEU A 793 15.78 -21.73 -6.21
C LEU A 793 15.82 -21.72 -4.68
N SER A 794 15.96 -22.90 -4.04
CA SER A 794 16.09 -22.99 -2.57
C SER A 794 17.39 -22.36 -2.05
N ILE A 795 18.46 -22.40 -2.85
CA ILE A 795 19.77 -21.88 -2.49
C ILE A 795 19.74 -20.35 -2.22
N PRO A 796 19.33 -19.49 -3.18
CA PRO A 796 19.26 -18.05 -2.95
C PRO A 796 18.16 -17.68 -1.95
N PHE A 797 17.05 -18.42 -1.90
CA PHE A 797 16.00 -18.18 -0.91
C PHE A 797 16.52 -18.36 0.52
N LEU A 798 17.27 -19.44 0.77
CA LEU A 798 17.88 -19.72 2.07
C LEU A 798 18.84 -18.62 2.52
N LEU A 799 19.64 -18.06 1.61
CA LEU A 799 20.59 -16.97 1.93
C LEU A 799 19.88 -15.67 2.36
N LEU A 800 18.64 -15.49 1.93
CA LEU A 800 17.80 -14.31 2.21
C LEU A 800 16.82 -14.54 3.37
N SER A 801 16.86 -15.71 4.02
CA SER A 801 15.95 -16.08 5.12
C SER A 801 16.56 -15.86 6.50
N ILE A 802 15.70 -15.51 7.45
CA ILE A 802 16.10 -15.18 8.84
C ILE A 802 15.43 -16.05 9.91
N SER A 803 14.38 -16.81 9.58
CA SER A 803 13.69 -17.71 10.52
C SER A 803 13.00 -18.90 9.82
N PHE A 804 11.74 -19.21 10.14
CA PHE A 804 10.96 -20.36 9.67
C PHE A 804 10.71 -20.42 8.15
N GLU A 805 11.07 -19.38 7.40
CA GLU A 805 10.76 -19.20 5.99
C GLU A 805 11.27 -20.36 5.12
N VAL A 806 12.44 -20.90 5.42
CA VAL A 806 13.00 -22.05 4.69
C VAL A 806 12.21 -23.33 4.96
N LEU A 807 11.67 -23.51 6.17
CA LEU A 807 10.77 -24.61 6.52
C LEU A 807 9.45 -24.49 5.74
N PHE A 808 8.89 -23.29 5.70
CA PHE A 808 7.73 -22.97 4.86
C PHE A 808 8.00 -23.36 3.41
N PHE A 809 9.14 -22.93 2.86
CA PHE A 809 9.49 -23.15 1.47
C PHE A 809 9.64 -24.65 1.13
N GLY A 810 10.25 -25.44 2.02
CA GLY A 810 10.33 -26.90 1.88
C GLY A 810 8.96 -27.58 1.87
N CYS A 811 8.08 -27.22 2.81
CA CYS A 811 6.69 -27.69 2.85
C CYS A 811 5.90 -27.28 1.60
N PHE A 812 6.15 -26.05 1.11
CA PHE A 812 5.50 -25.50 -0.08
C PHE A 812 5.90 -26.26 -1.35
N ILE A 813 7.19 -26.59 -1.52
CA ILE A 813 7.68 -27.44 -2.62
C ILE A 813 7.00 -28.81 -2.60
N LEU A 814 6.89 -29.43 -1.41
CA LEU A 814 6.21 -30.71 -1.26
C LEU A 814 4.73 -30.60 -1.68
N ASN A 815 4.02 -29.57 -1.20
CA ASN A 815 2.61 -29.38 -1.51
C ASN A 815 2.37 -29.12 -3.01
N LEU A 816 3.17 -28.27 -3.67
CA LEU A 816 3.11 -28.06 -5.12
C LEU A 816 3.39 -29.34 -5.91
N THR A 817 4.37 -30.14 -5.47
CA THR A 817 4.69 -31.43 -6.11
C THR A 817 3.50 -32.38 -6.05
N LEU A 818 2.84 -32.48 -4.89
CA LEU A 818 1.66 -33.33 -4.70
C LEU A 818 0.46 -32.81 -5.50
N TRP A 819 0.26 -31.49 -5.58
CA TRP A 819 -0.78 -30.87 -6.39
C TRP A 819 -0.63 -31.23 -7.88
N MET A 820 0.58 -31.08 -8.44
CA MET A 820 0.82 -31.46 -9.85
C MET A 820 0.54 -32.96 -10.08
N ILE A 821 1.03 -33.84 -9.21
CA ILE A 821 0.77 -35.28 -9.32
C ILE A 821 -0.73 -35.58 -9.21
N PHE A 822 -1.44 -34.87 -8.33
CA PHE A 822 -2.87 -35.01 -8.14
C PHE A 822 -3.64 -34.63 -9.42
N GLU A 823 -3.38 -33.45 -9.98
CA GLU A 823 -4.04 -32.98 -11.20
C GLU A 823 -3.78 -33.90 -12.41
N LEU A 824 -2.56 -34.40 -12.56
CA LEU A 824 -2.20 -35.35 -13.63
C LEU A 824 -2.92 -36.70 -13.50
N LYS A 825 -3.26 -37.14 -12.27
CA LYS A 825 -3.95 -38.41 -12.02
C LYS A 825 -5.47 -38.30 -12.11
N VAL A 826 -6.03 -37.13 -11.78
CA VAL A 826 -7.48 -36.88 -11.85
C VAL A 826 -7.96 -36.76 -13.30
N ASP A 827 -7.13 -36.23 -14.21
CA ASP A 827 -7.54 -35.92 -15.59
C ASP A 827 -7.40 -37.10 -16.59
N SER A 828 -7.41 -38.34 -16.10
CA SER A 828 -7.43 -39.54 -16.95
C SER A 828 -8.86 -39.80 -17.49
N HIS A 829 -9.27 -38.97 -18.46
CA HIS A 829 -10.50 -39.02 -19.29
C HIS A 829 -11.79 -38.55 -18.60
N PRO A 830 -12.49 -37.51 -19.13
CA PRO A 830 -12.80 -37.35 -20.56
C PRO A 830 -12.54 -35.94 -21.12
N LYS A 831 -12.02 -35.87 -22.36
CA LYS A 831 -12.14 -34.68 -23.22
C LYS A 831 -13.62 -34.45 -23.53
N LEU A 832 -14.13 -33.25 -23.27
CA LEU A 832 -15.46 -32.81 -23.69
C LEU A 832 -15.48 -32.53 -25.20
N VAL A 833 -15.41 -33.61 -25.98
CA VAL A 833 -16.12 -33.93 -27.24
C VAL A 833 -15.62 -35.31 -27.63
N SER A 834 -16.38 -36.34 -27.27
CA SER A 834 -16.40 -37.57 -28.08
C SER A 834 -16.85 -37.15 -29.47
N ASN A 835 -15.99 -37.25 -30.48
CA ASN A 835 -16.44 -37.27 -31.87
C ASN A 835 -17.24 -38.56 -32.05
N THR A 836 -18.50 -38.56 -31.61
CA THR A 836 -19.48 -39.54 -32.03
C THR A 836 -20.00 -39.14 -33.42
N ILE A 837 -19.08 -38.97 -34.37
CA ILE A 837 -19.32 -39.09 -35.81
C ILE A 837 -18.11 -39.86 -36.36
N SER A 838 -17.95 -41.09 -35.90
CA SER A 838 -17.16 -42.09 -36.59
C SER A 838 -18.09 -42.99 -37.39
N THR A 839 -18.58 -42.47 -38.50
CA THR A 839 -18.94 -43.30 -39.66
C THR A 839 -18.56 -42.56 -40.93
N LEU A 840 -17.54 -43.13 -41.60
CA LEU A 840 -17.14 -42.90 -42.99
C LEU A 840 -16.37 -41.60 -43.28
N THR A 841 -15.06 -41.64 -43.07
CA THR A 841 -14.07 -41.65 -44.17
C THR A 841 -12.65 -41.64 -43.59
N SER A 842 -11.97 -42.75 -43.81
CA SER A 842 -10.56 -42.98 -43.52
C SER A 842 -9.67 -42.26 -44.54
N SER A 843 -8.94 -41.23 -44.13
CA SER A 843 -7.63 -40.86 -44.69
C SER A 843 -7.04 -39.62 -44.00
N SER A 844 -5.92 -39.84 -43.30
CA SER A 844 -4.75 -38.96 -43.12
C SER A 844 -4.93 -37.43 -43.22
N VAL A 845 -4.77 -36.72 -42.09
CA VAL A 845 -3.66 -35.79 -41.77
C VAL A 845 -3.92 -35.26 -40.34
N ALA A 846 -2.97 -35.48 -39.43
CA ALA A 846 -3.01 -34.96 -38.06
C ALA A 846 -2.91 -33.43 -38.07
N SER A 847 -4.05 -32.73 -38.06
CA SER A 847 -4.11 -31.30 -37.78
C SER A 847 -3.94 -31.05 -36.29
N PHE A 848 -3.10 -30.09 -35.95
CA PHE A 848 -2.76 -29.67 -34.58
C PHE A 848 -4.02 -29.12 -33.87
N SER A 849 -4.80 -30.00 -33.24
CA SER A 849 -5.93 -29.63 -32.39
C SER A 849 -5.38 -29.05 -31.09
N MET A 850 -5.27 -27.72 -31.00
CA MET A 850 -5.08 -27.03 -29.74
C MET A 850 -6.30 -27.30 -28.86
N SER A 851 -6.11 -27.91 -27.68
CA SER A 851 -7.23 -28.28 -26.82
C SER A 851 -7.90 -27.05 -26.23
N ASN A 852 -9.23 -27.05 -26.21
CA ASN A 852 -10.02 -25.96 -25.64
C ASN A 852 -9.85 -25.88 -24.11
N ILE A 853 -9.82 -24.67 -23.57
CA ILE A 853 -9.92 -24.38 -22.15
C ILE A 853 -11.28 -24.86 -21.64
N THR A 854 -11.24 -25.61 -20.56
CA THR A 854 -12.38 -26.22 -19.88
C THR A 854 -12.63 -25.57 -18.52
N GLN A 855 -13.76 -25.92 -17.89
CA GLN A 855 -14.06 -25.52 -16.52
C GLN A 855 -12.99 -26.00 -15.51
N GLN A 856 -12.37 -27.15 -15.76
CA GLN A 856 -11.31 -27.66 -14.88
C GLN A 856 -10.05 -26.80 -14.96
N ASP A 857 -9.78 -26.18 -16.10
CA ASP A 857 -8.61 -25.32 -16.29
C ASP A 857 -8.79 -23.99 -15.57
N ILE A 858 -10.02 -23.46 -15.51
CA ILE A 858 -10.34 -22.29 -14.68
C ILE A 858 -10.19 -22.63 -13.19
N ARG A 859 -10.62 -23.82 -12.75
CA ARG A 859 -10.37 -24.29 -11.36
C ARG A 859 -8.87 -24.33 -11.05
N ARG A 860 -8.04 -24.83 -11.98
CA ARG A 860 -6.57 -24.84 -11.82
C ARG A 860 -5.99 -23.43 -11.74
N ALA A 861 -6.53 -22.48 -12.52
CA ALA A 861 -6.15 -21.07 -12.43
C ALA A 861 -6.50 -20.45 -11.05
N ILE A 862 -7.64 -20.80 -10.46
CA ILE A 862 -8.01 -20.36 -9.10
C ILE A 862 -7.01 -20.92 -8.06
N ILE A 863 -6.68 -22.21 -8.15
CA ILE A 863 -5.69 -22.84 -7.25
C ILE A 863 -4.29 -22.23 -7.44
N TYR A 864 -3.92 -21.91 -8.69
CA TYR A 864 -2.69 -21.18 -8.99
C TYR A 864 -2.62 -19.84 -8.27
N ILE A 865 -3.69 -19.04 -8.33
CA ILE A 865 -3.77 -17.73 -7.65
C ILE A 865 -3.62 -17.93 -6.14
N PHE A 866 -4.37 -18.87 -5.56
CA PHE A 866 -4.25 -19.22 -4.15
C PHE A 866 -2.80 -19.56 -3.75
N PHE A 867 -2.09 -20.39 -4.52
CA PHE A 867 -0.69 -20.71 -4.24
C PHE A 867 0.25 -19.52 -4.37
N CYS A 868 0.00 -18.61 -5.32
CA CYS A 868 0.78 -17.38 -5.42
C CYS A 868 0.63 -16.55 -4.13
N TYR A 869 -0.59 -16.41 -3.60
CA TYR A 869 -0.83 -15.70 -2.35
C TYR A 869 -0.21 -16.37 -1.14
N VAL A 870 -0.30 -17.70 -1.03
CA VAL A 870 0.41 -18.45 0.02
C VAL A 870 1.92 -18.25 -0.10
N GLY A 871 2.47 -18.30 -1.32
CA GLY A 871 3.88 -18.03 -1.60
C GLY A 871 4.30 -16.64 -1.15
N PHE A 872 3.46 -15.63 -1.37
CA PHE A 872 3.70 -14.25 -0.95
C PHE A 872 3.69 -14.11 0.59
N PHE A 873 2.62 -14.53 1.26
CA PHE A 873 2.48 -14.38 2.73
C PHE A 873 3.42 -15.30 3.53
N GLY A 874 3.78 -16.46 2.99
CA GLY A 874 4.67 -17.40 3.66
C GLY A 874 6.14 -16.97 3.72
N THR A 875 6.53 -15.91 3.00
CA THR A 875 7.85 -15.26 3.11
C THR A 875 7.96 -14.26 4.25
N GLY A 876 7.03 -14.28 5.21
CA GLY A 876 7.07 -13.41 6.39
C GLY A 876 6.56 -11.97 6.17
N ASN A 877 6.02 -11.66 4.99
CA ASN A 877 5.57 -10.30 4.67
C ASN A 877 4.29 -9.93 5.41
N ILE A 878 4.23 -8.71 5.95
CA ILE A 878 2.97 -7.98 6.12
C ILE A 878 2.61 -7.47 4.72
N ALA A 879 1.34 -7.33 4.38
CA ALA A 879 0.94 -6.71 3.12
C ALA A 879 1.22 -5.18 3.09
N SER A 880 2.38 -4.75 3.59
CA SER A 880 2.90 -3.39 3.60
C SER A 880 4.35 -3.38 3.12
N ILE A 881 4.70 -2.37 2.33
CA ILE A 881 6.06 -2.15 1.79
C ILE A 881 7.08 -1.88 2.92
N SER A 882 6.66 -1.38 4.08
CA SER A 882 7.52 -1.06 5.22
C SER A 882 7.85 -2.26 6.13
N SER A 883 7.30 -3.44 5.86
CA SER A 883 7.36 -4.58 6.79
C SER A 883 8.57 -5.50 6.65
N PHE A 884 9.51 -5.18 5.74
CA PHE A 884 10.64 -6.05 5.48
C PHE A 884 11.75 -5.87 6.49
N GLU A 885 12.10 -6.97 7.17
CA GLU A 885 13.27 -7.04 8.04
C GLU A 885 14.56 -6.91 7.22
N ILE A 886 15.26 -5.79 7.42
CA ILE A 886 16.52 -5.45 6.73
C ILE A 886 17.59 -6.51 7.00
N SER A 887 17.50 -7.23 8.14
CA SER A 887 18.39 -8.34 8.51
C SER A 887 18.47 -9.46 7.47
N SER A 888 17.43 -9.62 6.64
CA SER A 888 17.43 -10.55 5.49
C SER A 888 18.55 -10.28 4.47
N THR A 889 19.10 -9.06 4.47
CA THR A 889 20.14 -8.62 3.52
C THR A 889 21.56 -8.67 4.10
N TYR A 890 21.71 -8.93 5.40
CA TYR A 890 23.00 -8.83 6.10
C TYR A 890 24.05 -9.87 5.68
N ARG A 891 23.67 -10.90 4.91
CA ARG A 891 24.63 -11.82 4.26
C ARG A 891 25.39 -11.16 3.11
N PHE A 892 24.85 -10.06 2.60
CA PHE A 892 25.34 -9.36 1.41
C PHE A 892 25.90 -7.97 1.74
N SER A 893 25.21 -7.22 2.61
CA SER A 893 25.64 -5.90 3.09
C SER A 893 25.00 -5.58 4.44
N THR A 894 25.78 -5.00 5.36
CA THR A 894 25.29 -4.43 6.63
C THR A 894 25.17 -2.91 6.58
N ILE A 895 25.71 -2.26 5.54
CA ILE A 895 25.59 -0.82 5.32
C ILE A 895 24.24 -0.55 4.67
N PHE A 896 23.46 0.38 5.24
CA PHE A 896 22.15 0.76 4.73
C PHE A 896 22.26 1.25 3.28
N SER A 897 21.64 0.51 2.37
CA SER A 897 21.58 0.83 0.94
C SER A 897 20.19 0.49 0.43
N PRO A 898 19.26 1.47 0.38
CA PRO A 898 17.83 1.18 0.20
C PRO A 898 17.54 0.46 -1.12
N PHE A 899 18.15 0.88 -2.23
CA PHE A 899 17.91 0.26 -3.54
C PHE A 899 18.45 -1.16 -3.62
N LEU A 900 19.66 -1.41 -3.11
CA LEU A 900 20.27 -2.75 -3.12
C LEU A 900 19.47 -3.73 -2.26
N MET A 901 19.13 -3.30 -1.05
CA MET A 901 18.36 -4.09 -0.09
C MET A 901 16.97 -4.40 -0.64
N ALA A 902 16.30 -3.42 -1.27
CA ALA A 902 15.01 -3.62 -1.92
C ALA A 902 15.08 -4.67 -3.05
N ILE A 903 16.12 -4.64 -3.90
CA ILE A 903 16.29 -5.65 -4.97
C ILE A 903 16.45 -7.06 -4.39
N LEU A 904 17.26 -7.22 -3.33
CA LEU A 904 17.46 -8.52 -2.67
C LEU A 904 16.15 -9.06 -2.06
N LEU A 905 15.36 -8.19 -1.44
CA LEU A 905 14.05 -8.55 -0.89
C LEU A 905 13.05 -8.90 -2.01
N LEU A 906 13.04 -8.18 -3.13
CA LEU A 906 12.21 -8.52 -4.28
C LEU A 906 12.57 -9.89 -4.86
N ILE A 907 13.86 -10.26 -4.89
CA ILE A 907 14.31 -11.61 -5.29
C ILE A 907 13.74 -12.67 -4.34
N LYS A 908 13.79 -12.43 -3.03
CA LYS A 908 13.23 -13.33 -2.01
C LYS A 908 11.74 -13.63 -2.26
N ILE A 909 10.95 -12.58 -2.52
CA ILE A 909 9.52 -12.68 -2.81
C ILE A 909 9.25 -13.37 -4.15
N PHE A 910 10.09 -13.10 -5.15
CA PHE A 910 9.93 -13.64 -6.50
C PHE A 910 10.08 -15.16 -6.55
N ILE A 911 10.96 -15.74 -5.74
CA ILE A 911 11.32 -17.15 -5.80
C ILE A 911 10.13 -18.12 -5.59
N PRO A 912 9.32 -18.03 -4.51
CA PRO A 912 8.14 -18.87 -4.34
C PRO A 912 7.13 -18.70 -5.47
N LEU A 913 6.91 -17.47 -5.94
CA LEU A 913 5.96 -17.18 -7.01
C LEU A 913 6.41 -17.78 -8.35
N LEU A 914 7.71 -17.76 -8.62
CA LEU A 914 8.31 -18.42 -9.79
C LEU A 914 8.11 -19.94 -9.75
N LEU A 915 8.24 -20.58 -8.58
CA LEU A 915 7.95 -22.01 -8.43
C LEU A 915 6.50 -22.35 -8.77
N VAL A 916 5.55 -21.53 -8.32
CA VAL A 916 4.13 -21.71 -8.66
C VAL A 916 3.92 -21.56 -10.17
N ALA A 917 4.48 -20.53 -10.81
CA ALA A 917 4.41 -20.32 -12.26
C ALA A 917 5.03 -21.45 -13.09
N VAL A 918 6.17 -21.98 -12.66
CA VAL A 918 6.83 -23.14 -13.27
C VAL A 918 5.96 -24.39 -13.14
N SER A 919 5.43 -24.67 -11.95
CA SER A 919 4.57 -25.84 -11.70
C SER A 919 3.31 -25.82 -12.57
N PHE A 920 2.69 -24.65 -12.70
CA PHE A 920 1.53 -24.43 -13.57
C PHE A 920 1.87 -24.60 -15.05
N SER A 921 3.02 -24.09 -15.49
CA SER A 921 3.49 -24.24 -16.87
C SER A 921 3.79 -25.69 -17.25
N LEU A 922 4.37 -26.45 -16.31
CA LEU A 922 4.61 -27.89 -16.43
C LEU A 922 3.31 -28.68 -16.50
N LEU A 923 2.34 -28.35 -15.64
CA LEU A 923 1.01 -28.97 -15.65
C LEU A 923 0.28 -28.72 -16.97
N ASN A 924 0.26 -27.46 -17.44
CA ASN A 924 -0.35 -27.06 -18.71
C ASN A 924 0.24 -27.81 -19.90
N ASN A 925 1.57 -27.99 -19.95
CA ASN A 925 2.22 -28.79 -20.99
C ASN A 925 1.71 -30.25 -21.03
N SER A 926 1.61 -30.86 -19.85
CA SER A 926 1.29 -32.27 -19.71
C SER A 926 -0.19 -32.55 -19.99
N LEU A 927 -1.06 -31.60 -19.65
CA LEU A 927 -2.49 -31.63 -19.95
C LEU A 927 -2.84 -31.07 -21.33
N ASN A 928 -1.84 -30.58 -22.09
CA ASN A 928 -1.96 -29.91 -23.39
C ASN A 928 -2.76 -28.60 -23.36
N ILE A 929 -2.96 -27.99 -22.19
CA ILE A 929 -3.67 -26.72 -22.03
C ILE A 929 -2.87 -25.58 -22.68
N PRO A 930 -3.50 -24.71 -23.48
CA PRO A 930 -2.81 -23.57 -24.07
C PRO A 930 -2.37 -22.58 -22.98
N ARG A 931 -1.06 -22.50 -22.72
CA ARG A 931 -0.48 -21.63 -21.67
C ARG A 931 -0.98 -20.19 -21.76
N PRO A 932 -0.94 -19.49 -22.91
CA PRO A 932 -1.36 -18.10 -22.96
C PRO A 932 -2.81 -17.90 -22.51
N GLY A 933 -3.74 -18.76 -22.95
CA GLY A 933 -5.13 -18.67 -22.53
C GLY A 933 -5.32 -18.90 -21.02
N SER A 934 -4.60 -19.86 -20.43
CA SER A 934 -4.66 -20.12 -18.98
C SER A 934 -4.13 -18.95 -18.13
N PHE A 935 -3.07 -18.28 -18.57
CA PHE A 935 -2.53 -17.11 -17.87
C PHE A 935 -3.41 -15.87 -18.05
N LEU A 936 -4.10 -15.70 -19.18
CA LEU A 936 -5.09 -14.63 -19.34
C LEU A 936 -6.30 -14.81 -18.40
N VAL A 937 -6.72 -16.06 -18.13
CA VAL A 937 -7.73 -16.35 -17.09
C VAL A 937 -7.23 -15.95 -15.71
N VAL A 938 -5.98 -16.27 -15.37
CA VAL A 938 -5.37 -15.88 -14.08
C VAL A 938 -5.40 -14.36 -13.91
N ILE A 939 -5.05 -13.59 -14.94
CA ILE A 939 -5.04 -12.12 -14.90
C ILE A 939 -6.47 -11.61 -14.66
N ALA A 940 -7.43 -12.03 -15.48
CA ALA A 940 -8.82 -11.58 -15.38
C ALA A 940 -9.46 -11.88 -14.00
N LEU A 941 -9.06 -12.98 -13.35
CA LEU A 941 -9.51 -13.31 -12.01
C LEU A 941 -8.81 -12.47 -10.93
N SER A 942 -7.52 -12.17 -11.11
CA SER A 942 -6.73 -11.37 -10.16
C SER A 942 -7.20 -9.90 -10.15
N ASP A 943 -7.67 -9.39 -11.29
CA ASP A 943 -8.28 -8.06 -11.43
C ASP A 943 -9.50 -7.84 -10.50
N ILE A 944 -10.23 -8.90 -10.14
CA ILE A 944 -11.36 -8.81 -9.20
C ILE A 944 -10.87 -8.32 -7.82
N MET A 945 -9.69 -8.75 -7.39
CA MET A 945 -9.09 -8.33 -6.13
C MET A 945 -8.62 -6.87 -6.20
N SER A 946 -7.97 -6.47 -7.30
CA SER A 946 -7.54 -5.07 -7.49
C SER A 946 -8.73 -4.11 -7.45
N LEU A 947 -9.85 -4.50 -8.06
CA LEU A 947 -11.09 -3.71 -7.99
C LEU A 947 -11.67 -3.67 -6.57
N ASN A 948 -11.62 -4.77 -5.81
CA ASN A 948 -12.04 -4.74 -4.39
C ASN A 948 -11.15 -3.78 -3.58
N PHE A 949 -9.82 -3.95 -3.66
CA PHE A 949 -8.87 -3.09 -2.94
C PHE A 949 -8.97 -1.62 -3.34
N PHE A 950 -9.33 -1.32 -4.59
CA PHE A 950 -9.61 0.04 -5.02
C PHE A 950 -10.69 0.72 -4.17
N PHE A 951 -11.78 0.02 -3.86
CA PHE A 951 -12.84 0.54 -2.99
C PHE A 951 -12.50 0.51 -1.50
N LEU A 952 -11.47 -0.25 -1.11
CA LEU A 952 -10.97 -0.32 0.27
C LEU A 952 -9.85 0.69 0.56
N VAL A 953 -9.44 1.51 -0.41
CA VAL A 953 -8.49 2.60 -0.18
C VAL A 953 -9.10 3.60 0.80
N LYS A 954 -8.34 3.90 1.85
CA LYS A 954 -8.69 4.88 2.87
C LYS A 954 -7.86 6.15 2.66
N ASP A 955 -8.51 7.30 2.78
CA ASP A 955 -7.94 8.65 2.82
C ASP A 955 -8.07 9.31 4.21
N TYR A 956 -8.51 8.54 5.19
CA TYR A 956 -8.67 8.92 6.59
C TYR A 956 -8.30 7.73 7.49
N GLY A 957 -8.18 7.98 8.80
CA GLY A 957 -7.64 7.00 9.74
C GLY A 957 -6.14 7.13 9.84
N SER A 958 -5.46 6.09 10.34
CA SER A 958 -4.00 6.08 10.53
C SER A 958 -3.19 5.96 9.22
N TRP A 959 -1.90 6.32 9.16
CA TRP A 959 -1.10 6.16 7.93
C TRP A 959 -0.64 4.73 7.75
N LEU A 960 -0.61 3.96 8.83
CA LEU A 960 -0.60 2.52 8.64
C LEU A 960 -1.89 2.08 7.97
N GLU A 961 -3.07 2.55 8.34
CA GLU A 961 -4.29 2.18 7.60
C GLU A 961 -4.34 2.72 6.17
N ILE A 962 -4.05 4.01 5.97
CA ILE A 962 -4.00 4.67 4.65
C ILE A 962 -2.91 4.02 3.80
N GLY A 963 -1.67 4.00 4.28
CA GLY A 963 -0.52 3.38 3.63
C GLY A 963 -0.65 1.87 3.42
N THR A 964 -1.29 1.14 4.34
CA THR A 964 -1.63 -0.29 4.15
C THR A 964 -2.70 -0.44 3.09
N SER A 965 -3.74 0.41 3.06
CA SER A 965 -4.77 0.36 2.02
C SER A 965 -4.23 0.69 0.62
N ILE A 966 -3.33 1.69 0.53
CA ILE A 966 -2.56 2.02 -0.68
C ILE A 966 -1.67 0.84 -1.06
N SER A 967 -0.95 0.26 -0.10
CA SER A 967 -0.07 -0.90 -0.31
C SER A 967 -0.88 -2.11 -0.79
N HIS A 968 -2.05 -2.39 -0.24
CA HIS A 968 -2.92 -3.48 -0.68
C HIS A 968 -3.32 -3.31 -2.15
N TYR A 969 -3.78 -2.11 -2.54
CA TYR A 969 -4.15 -1.83 -3.92
C TYR A 969 -2.94 -1.86 -4.87
N GLY A 970 -1.82 -1.27 -4.47
CA GLY A 970 -0.58 -1.25 -5.22
C GLY A 970 0.03 -2.65 -5.39
N ILE A 971 0.08 -3.45 -4.32
CA ILE A 971 0.56 -4.84 -4.32
C ILE A 971 -0.36 -5.68 -5.21
N SER A 972 -1.68 -5.55 -5.14
CA SER A 972 -2.61 -6.29 -6.00
C SER A 972 -2.37 -6.01 -7.48
N ASN A 973 -2.17 -4.74 -7.87
CA ASN A 973 -1.81 -4.36 -9.24
C ASN A 973 -0.42 -4.84 -9.64
N ALA A 974 0.56 -4.68 -8.76
CA ALA A 974 1.93 -5.17 -8.98
C ALA A 974 1.95 -6.69 -9.15
N PHE A 975 1.09 -7.44 -8.44
CA PHE A 975 0.94 -8.87 -8.59
C PHE A 975 0.45 -9.25 -9.98
N ILE A 976 -0.44 -8.47 -10.58
CA ILE A 976 -0.90 -8.72 -11.96
C ILE A 976 0.26 -8.53 -12.96
N ILE A 977 1.03 -7.46 -12.81
CA ILE A 977 2.23 -7.21 -13.63
C ILE A 977 3.28 -8.31 -13.40
N LEU A 978 3.44 -8.75 -12.14
CA LEU A 978 4.34 -9.82 -11.77
C LEU A 978 3.92 -11.15 -12.40
N GLN A 979 2.62 -11.46 -12.45
CA GLN A 979 2.10 -12.66 -13.09
C GLN A 979 2.41 -12.69 -14.60
N LEU A 980 2.39 -11.54 -15.26
CA LEU A 980 2.80 -11.38 -16.65
C LEU A 980 4.31 -11.63 -16.85
N LEU A 981 5.14 -11.12 -15.93
CA LEU A 981 6.57 -11.39 -15.92
C LEU A 981 6.85 -12.89 -15.67
N LEU A 982 6.19 -13.46 -14.66
CA LEU A 982 6.27 -14.86 -14.27
C LEU A 982 5.88 -15.78 -15.43
N PHE A 983 4.86 -15.44 -16.21
CA PHE A 983 4.49 -16.17 -17.43
C PHE A 983 5.64 -16.21 -18.45
N THR A 984 6.32 -15.08 -18.64
CA THR A 984 7.45 -14.96 -19.57
C THR A 984 8.64 -15.79 -19.08
N VAL A 985 9.02 -15.62 -17.80
CA VAL A 985 10.14 -16.34 -17.19
C VAL A 985 9.87 -17.85 -17.13
N SER A 986 8.68 -18.26 -16.69
CA SER A 986 8.32 -19.68 -16.63
C SER A 986 8.29 -20.32 -18.03
N SER A 987 7.90 -19.57 -19.06
CA SER A 987 7.93 -20.04 -20.45
C SER A 987 9.34 -20.21 -21.00
N LEU A 988 10.31 -19.40 -20.54
CA LEU A 988 11.73 -19.54 -20.86
C LEU A 988 12.37 -20.73 -20.14
N LEU A 989 12.01 -20.93 -18.86
CA LEU A 989 12.53 -21.99 -18.02
C LEU A 989 11.96 -23.36 -18.40
N VAL A 990 10.68 -23.45 -18.76
CA VAL A 990 9.98 -24.71 -19.03
C VAL A 990 9.77 -24.94 -20.54
N PRO A 991 10.55 -25.83 -21.18
CA PRO A 991 10.38 -26.16 -22.59
C PRO A 991 8.99 -26.73 -22.91
N THR A 992 8.41 -26.40 -24.07
CA THR A 992 7.06 -26.87 -24.47
C THR A 992 7.00 -28.38 -24.76
N ASN A 993 8.13 -29.01 -25.06
CA ASN A 993 8.26 -30.45 -25.30
C ASN A 993 8.34 -31.27 -24.00
N LEU A 994 8.50 -30.63 -22.84
CA LEU A 994 8.63 -31.30 -21.56
C LEU A 994 7.24 -31.67 -21.01
N LYS A 995 6.88 -32.96 -21.11
CA LYS A 995 5.59 -33.52 -20.67
C LYS A 995 5.78 -34.72 -19.75
N SER A 996 4.82 -34.97 -18.86
CA SER A 996 4.82 -36.14 -17.97
C SER A 996 4.70 -37.46 -18.76
N PRO A 997 5.38 -38.55 -18.35
CA PRO A 997 5.28 -39.86 -19.03
C PRO A 997 3.86 -40.42 -19.13
N ALA A 998 2.97 -40.02 -18.21
CA ALA A 998 1.57 -40.45 -18.20
C ALA A 998 0.75 -39.87 -19.38
N SER A 999 1.22 -38.82 -20.07
CA SER A 999 0.52 -38.21 -21.22
C SER A 999 0.79 -38.86 -22.56
N ASN A 1000 1.74 -39.82 -22.63
CA ASN A 1000 2.13 -40.53 -23.86
C ASN A 1000 1.46 -41.92 -23.99
N LYS A 1001 0.49 -42.25 -23.13
CA LYS A 1001 -0.32 -43.45 -23.23
C LYS A 1001 -1.72 -43.15 -23.74
#